data_AF-A0A5C7GMJ9-F1
#
_entry.id   AF-A0A5C7GMJ9-F1
#
_cell.length_a   1.000
_cell.length_b   1.000
_cell.length_c   1.000
_cell.angle_alpha   90.00
_cell.angle_beta   90.00
_cell.angle_gamma   90.00
#
_symmetry.space_group_name_H-M   'P 1'
#
loop_
_entity.id
_entity.type
_entity.pdbx_description
1 polymer ?
#
loop_
_entity_poly.entity_id
_entity_poly.type
_entity_poly.pdbx_seq_one_letter_code
_entity_poly.pdbx_strand_id
1 'polypeptide(L)'
;MILFPKEKVARMLFSLLCLLVLNACATQDKEEVNQDLYSGFQNPPAEARPFVRWWWNGNKVKASELERELESLHSVGFGGVEINPIAMPVGPDNGDESLVWMSDEWIDMVVHACKKTKDLGMIADMIAGTGWPFGGEFLKDDETSQRMVSDYIPYKNNSNIEVDEAELIQLYKEKYENKRAQKHISERTTYRLSYVKLVPENCNDTNQIVDLKNHIDANGKISYQIEQKGNYVLSYGLIQQNFRDVTLGAPGGAGPVMDHYKKEITLAYLNRMKKISERSGISLSDLIRAIFCDSIEVSGANWTDGFEHLFFEAYGYKLDNWLPFVFYQANGNYSQGRYSRNFTPEFKDQLKRVRYDYNKLLVEVFLKNFTQTYKDFCEDNNILCRYQAYGTPFLMGMLDGYMIPDIPESNNWIYTVEMKDSVWDWKQSHGYMIWNMFASAGAHLTDKKITSCETMTNLGGVFKATLEEIKQHDDMNFITGINHSVLHGYNYSPPEVEFPGWIRFGAYFSEQNTWWRHLPNWITYNSRLSYVFQNSQADKSIAILGPTPDLWGDKGLARTPFHMEPEYLYRLWEPISQLGYSAEYINQGVLESATINEKGITYGNMTYKLLVLASLKSLSPRAAENIKLFLESGGKIIVIDQLPLKSLHFSEYEKNDDLVNTTMMSLLANYPESVIQVKQPESIDALFNWTSDVLKTTQLEADVAISHPSENVYQIHQYTDEKDIYFFTNVHRYSTTSFDAKFPVDGKYPYIWNPETGVKIPYCFASNSNELSVTLNPLESLLLVFEDEKPLEKAIEVVTKIKESKVLDVHWKVIGKRKDEKVFTWDVPTLIDFSKSKDITQNTFGGEIVYKTTINNAEGFTHLDLGDVNEGVTELFVNGENVGKRWYGKAVYSIADYLEKGDNEIEIHYTTVLANYAKSLKDNKMAYEWTKRYKDLVPTGIEGPITLLTMN
;
A
#
# COMPACT_ATOMS: atom_id res chain seq x y z
N MET A 1 -76.04 6.10 -21.63
CA MET A 1 -75.52 7.30 -22.33
C MET A 1 -74.48 7.97 -21.44
N ILE A 2 -73.23 7.49 -21.45
CA ILE A 2 -72.02 8.27 -21.12
C ILE A 2 -70.92 7.71 -22.02
N LEU A 3 -70.59 8.47 -23.06
CA LEU A 3 -69.55 8.18 -24.04
C LEU A 3 -68.19 8.53 -23.42
N PHE A 4 -67.35 7.53 -23.18
CA PHE A 4 -65.93 7.77 -22.94
C PHE A 4 -65.23 8.05 -24.27
N PRO A 5 -64.39 9.09 -24.37
CA PRO A 5 -63.78 9.49 -25.63
C PRO A 5 -62.72 8.47 -26.05
N LYS A 6 -62.91 7.89 -27.25
CA LYS A 6 -62.02 6.89 -27.89
C LYS A 6 -60.56 7.34 -27.99
N GLU A 7 -60.26 8.63 -27.88
CA GLU A 7 -58.90 9.18 -27.92
C GLU A 7 -58.04 8.85 -26.69
N LYS A 8 -58.63 8.67 -25.50
CA LYS A 8 -57.86 8.31 -24.30
C LYS A 8 -57.42 6.86 -24.29
N VAL A 9 -58.24 5.95 -24.84
CA VAL A 9 -57.91 4.53 -24.95
C VAL A 9 -56.85 4.30 -26.04
N ALA A 10 -56.92 5.05 -27.14
CA ALA A 10 -55.90 5.00 -28.20
C ALA A 10 -54.53 5.54 -27.73
N ARG A 11 -54.51 6.65 -26.97
CA ARG A 11 -53.25 7.17 -26.39
C ARG A 11 -52.67 6.24 -25.32
N MET A 12 -53.51 5.63 -24.49
CA MET A 12 -53.06 4.69 -23.45
C MET A 12 -52.53 3.37 -24.05
N LEU A 13 -53.14 2.88 -25.13
CA LEU A 13 -52.63 1.73 -25.90
C LEU A 13 -51.34 2.07 -26.67
N PHE A 14 -51.21 3.28 -27.22
CA PHE A 14 -49.98 3.71 -27.90
C PHE A 14 -48.83 3.91 -26.90
N SER A 15 -49.11 4.42 -25.69
CA SER A 15 -48.12 4.52 -24.61
C SER A 15 -47.71 3.14 -24.08
N LEU A 16 -48.64 2.19 -23.95
CA LEU A 16 -48.31 0.80 -23.57
C LEU A 16 -47.50 0.07 -24.65
N LEU A 17 -47.81 0.30 -25.94
CA LEU A 17 -47.08 -0.29 -27.06
C LEU A 17 -45.68 0.32 -27.20
N CYS A 18 -45.51 1.64 -26.97
CA CYS A 18 -44.20 2.27 -26.92
C CYS A 18 -43.36 1.82 -25.71
N LEU A 19 -43.98 1.56 -24.54
CA LEU A 19 -43.28 0.97 -23.39
C LEU A 19 -42.88 -0.50 -23.62
N LEU A 20 -43.68 -1.27 -24.36
CA LEU A 20 -43.35 -2.65 -24.74
C LEU A 20 -42.30 -2.74 -25.86
N VAL A 21 -42.26 -1.77 -26.78
CA VAL A 21 -41.23 -1.71 -27.84
C VAL A 21 -39.92 -1.10 -27.34
N LEU A 22 -39.95 -0.18 -26.36
CA LEU A 22 -38.75 0.32 -25.68
C LEU A 22 -38.13 -0.73 -24.74
N ASN A 23 -38.93 -1.62 -24.12
CA ASN A 23 -38.39 -2.77 -23.38
C ASN A 23 -37.93 -3.93 -24.29
N ALA A 24 -38.44 -4.02 -25.54
CA ALA A 24 -38.01 -5.05 -26.50
C ALA A 24 -36.79 -4.65 -27.35
N CYS A 25 -36.35 -3.39 -27.30
CA CYS A 25 -35.12 -2.91 -27.96
C CYS A 25 -34.01 -2.49 -26.96
N ALA A 26 -34.17 -2.80 -25.68
CA ALA A 26 -33.16 -2.56 -24.63
C ALA A 26 -32.55 -3.85 -24.06
N THR A 27 -32.85 -5.01 -24.63
CA THR A 27 -32.05 -6.24 -24.47
C THR A 27 -31.15 -6.36 -25.70
N GLN A 28 -30.22 -5.42 -25.84
CA GLN A 28 -28.94 -5.81 -26.39
C GLN A 28 -28.31 -6.58 -25.23
N ASP A 29 -28.48 -7.90 -25.25
CA ASP A 29 -27.66 -8.79 -24.46
C ASP A 29 -26.22 -8.34 -24.73
N LYS A 30 -25.65 -7.59 -23.78
CA LYS A 30 -24.22 -7.74 -23.54
C LYS A 30 -24.14 -9.21 -23.20
N GLU A 31 -23.68 -10.01 -24.16
CA GLU A 31 -22.99 -11.25 -23.82
C GLU A 31 -21.88 -10.82 -22.86
N GLU A 32 -22.21 -10.74 -21.57
CA GLU A 32 -21.27 -11.10 -20.53
C GLU A 32 -20.91 -12.52 -20.90
N VAL A 33 -19.85 -12.66 -21.69
CA VAL A 33 -19.10 -13.90 -21.74
C VAL A 33 -18.69 -14.09 -20.28
N ASN A 34 -19.50 -14.84 -19.54
CA ASN A 34 -19.18 -15.34 -18.23
C ASN A 34 -18.02 -16.31 -18.48
N GLN A 35 -16.83 -15.76 -18.69
CA GLN A 35 -15.62 -16.52 -18.88
C GLN A 35 -15.43 -17.23 -17.55
N ASP A 36 -15.54 -18.55 -17.57
CA ASP A 36 -15.15 -19.38 -16.43
C ASP A 36 -13.78 -18.89 -15.92
N LEU A 37 -13.65 -18.78 -14.59
CA LEU A 37 -12.50 -18.18 -13.90
C LEU A 37 -11.16 -18.70 -14.45
N TYR A 38 -11.12 -19.97 -14.86
CA TYR A 38 -9.93 -20.58 -15.43
C TYR A 38 -9.52 -19.98 -16.78
N SER A 39 -10.48 -19.65 -17.65
CA SER A 39 -10.19 -19.06 -18.97
C SER A 39 -9.54 -17.67 -18.85
N GLY A 40 -10.03 -16.85 -17.93
CA GLY A 40 -9.43 -15.55 -17.65
C GLY A 40 -8.12 -15.65 -16.87
N PHE A 41 -7.94 -16.69 -16.04
CA PHE A 41 -6.63 -17.01 -15.47
C PHE A 41 -5.62 -17.39 -16.57
N GLN A 42 -6.02 -18.13 -17.59
CA GLN A 42 -5.14 -18.45 -18.72
C GLN A 42 -4.79 -17.21 -19.55
N ASN A 43 -5.76 -16.31 -19.75
CA ASN A 43 -5.65 -15.12 -20.58
C ASN A 43 -6.09 -13.84 -19.86
N PRO A 44 -5.30 -13.32 -18.90
CA PRO A 44 -5.72 -12.16 -18.11
C PRO A 44 -5.95 -10.91 -18.98
N PRO A 45 -7.06 -10.17 -18.75
CA PRO A 45 -7.33 -8.90 -19.41
C PRO A 45 -6.36 -7.82 -18.95
N ALA A 46 -6.28 -6.70 -19.68
CA ALA A 46 -5.38 -5.60 -19.37
C ALA A 46 -5.51 -5.09 -17.92
N GLU A 47 -6.73 -5.06 -17.37
CA GLU A 47 -7.02 -4.62 -15.99
C GLU A 47 -6.40 -5.52 -14.91
N ALA A 48 -6.18 -6.80 -15.20
CA ALA A 48 -5.50 -7.72 -14.28
C ALA A 48 -3.98 -7.65 -14.39
N ARG A 49 -3.45 -7.03 -15.46
CA ARG A 49 -2.00 -6.96 -15.68
C ARG A 49 -1.39 -5.79 -14.89
N PRO A 50 -0.13 -5.90 -14.45
CA PRO A 50 0.59 -4.79 -13.83
C PRO A 50 0.56 -3.52 -14.69
N PHE A 51 0.52 -2.38 -14.02
CA PHE A 51 0.72 -1.06 -14.62
C PHE A 51 2.07 -0.50 -14.20
N VAL A 52 2.50 0.59 -14.85
CA VAL A 52 3.63 1.40 -14.38
C VAL A 52 3.17 2.79 -14.01
N ARG A 53 3.73 3.35 -12.93
CA ARG A 53 3.70 4.79 -12.70
C ARG A 53 4.69 5.45 -13.66
N TRP A 54 4.16 6.17 -14.64
CA TRP A 54 4.92 6.72 -15.75
C TRP A 54 5.29 8.18 -15.48
N TRP A 55 6.52 8.39 -15.02
CA TRP A 55 7.02 9.70 -14.61
C TRP A 55 7.35 10.55 -15.82
N TRP A 56 6.51 11.56 -16.09
CA TRP A 56 6.78 12.58 -17.10
C TRP A 56 7.74 13.62 -16.54
N ASN A 57 9.02 13.27 -16.56
CA ASN A 57 10.11 14.05 -15.96
C ASN A 57 10.20 15.48 -16.53
N GLY A 58 10.00 16.46 -15.66
CA GLY A 58 9.99 17.88 -16.01
C GLY A 58 8.88 18.30 -16.96
N ASN A 59 7.90 17.43 -17.24
CA ASN A 59 6.95 17.57 -18.35
C ASN A 59 7.62 17.85 -19.71
N LYS A 60 8.86 17.35 -19.91
CA LYS A 60 9.60 17.49 -21.17
C LYS A 60 9.27 16.30 -22.06
N VAL A 61 8.07 16.27 -22.62
CA VAL A 61 7.52 15.12 -23.35
C VAL A 61 7.34 15.39 -24.83
N LYS A 62 7.52 14.36 -25.66
CA LYS A 62 7.35 14.39 -27.12
C LYS A 62 6.49 13.21 -27.56
N ALA A 63 5.53 13.46 -28.45
CA ALA A 63 4.62 12.46 -29.00
C ALA A 63 5.33 11.16 -29.46
N SER A 64 6.38 11.27 -30.27
CA SER A 64 7.12 10.11 -30.78
C SER A 64 7.76 9.24 -29.68
N GLU A 65 8.18 9.87 -28.58
CA GLU A 65 8.78 9.14 -27.47
C GLU A 65 7.73 8.52 -26.56
N LEU A 66 6.59 9.21 -26.36
CA LEU A 66 5.42 8.63 -25.70
C LEU A 66 4.97 7.35 -26.43
N GLU A 67 4.93 7.35 -27.76
CA GLU A 67 4.60 6.16 -28.55
C GLU A 67 5.62 5.02 -28.37
N ARG A 68 6.92 5.33 -28.44
CA ARG A 68 7.99 4.35 -28.29
C ARG A 68 7.96 3.67 -26.93
N GLU A 69 7.82 4.45 -25.85
CA GLU A 69 7.77 3.93 -24.49
C GLU A 69 6.53 3.07 -24.25
N LEU A 70 5.36 3.48 -24.77
CA LEU A 70 4.14 2.67 -24.71
C LEU A 70 4.29 1.35 -25.48
N GLU A 71 4.91 1.36 -26.66
CA GLU A 71 5.21 0.14 -27.42
C GLU A 71 6.19 -0.78 -26.67
N SER A 72 7.21 -0.21 -26.03
CA SER A 72 8.16 -0.94 -25.18
C SER A 72 7.45 -1.66 -24.03
N LEU A 73 6.60 -0.93 -23.29
CA LEU A 73 5.80 -1.48 -22.19
C LEU A 73 4.82 -2.57 -22.66
N HIS A 74 4.10 -2.32 -23.75
CA HIS A 74 3.19 -3.29 -24.35
C HIS A 74 3.93 -4.58 -24.76
N SER A 75 5.13 -4.45 -25.33
CA SER A 75 5.91 -5.60 -25.83
C SER A 75 6.30 -6.61 -24.75
N VAL A 76 6.41 -6.17 -23.50
CA VAL A 76 6.69 -7.05 -22.35
C VAL A 76 5.45 -7.46 -21.57
N GLY A 77 4.27 -6.94 -21.94
CA GLY A 77 2.98 -7.41 -21.45
C GLY A 77 2.31 -6.52 -20.40
N PHE A 78 2.77 -5.29 -20.17
CA PHE A 78 2.08 -4.37 -19.25
C PHE A 78 0.62 -4.12 -19.69
N GLY A 79 -0.28 -4.00 -18.72
CA GLY A 79 -1.70 -3.71 -18.98
C GLY A 79 -2.02 -2.24 -19.15
N GLY A 80 -1.16 -1.37 -18.63
CA GLY A 80 -1.48 0.05 -18.56
C GLY A 80 -0.39 0.92 -17.96
N VAL A 81 -0.67 2.22 -17.94
CA VAL A 81 0.20 3.26 -17.40
C VAL A 81 -0.60 4.21 -16.52
N GLU A 82 0.03 4.76 -15.49
CA GLU A 82 -0.44 5.94 -14.78
C GLU A 82 0.40 7.15 -15.21
N ILE A 83 -0.18 8.08 -15.96
CA ILE A 83 0.49 9.31 -16.39
C ILE A 83 0.72 10.19 -15.16
N ASN A 84 1.99 10.48 -14.84
CA ASN A 84 2.37 11.20 -13.64
C ASN A 84 3.37 12.34 -13.93
N PRO A 85 2.86 13.58 -14.20
CA PRO A 85 3.67 14.79 -14.32
C PRO A 85 4.49 15.07 -13.06
N ILE A 86 5.79 15.25 -13.19
CA ILE A 86 6.68 15.51 -12.04
C ILE A 86 7.80 16.48 -12.41
N ALA A 87 8.36 17.18 -11.43
CA ALA A 87 9.50 18.07 -11.63
C ALA A 87 10.68 17.34 -12.32
N MET A 88 11.59 18.10 -12.93
CA MET A 88 12.79 17.54 -13.55
C MET A 88 13.75 16.95 -12.50
N PRO A 89 14.25 15.71 -12.64
CA PRO A 89 15.25 15.16 -11.73
C PRO A 89 16.61 15.85 -11.89
N VAL A 90 17.51 15.60 -10.95
CA VAL A 90 18.91 16.05 -11.06
C VAL A 90 19.57 15.24 -12.17
N GLY A 91 19.82 15.84 -13.33
CA GLY A 91 20.32 15.10 -14.49
C GLY A 91 20.77 15.97 -15.65
N PRO A 92 21.22 15.36 -16.76
CA PRO A 92 21.49 16.07 -17.99
C PRO A 92 20.17 16.65 -18.54
N ASP A 93 20.14 17.98 -18.72
CA ASP A 93 19.09 18.64 -19.47
C ASP A 93 19.42 18.52 -20.96
N ASN A 94 18.53 17.88 -21.73
CA ASN A 94 18.67 17.75 -23.18
C ASN A 94 18.21 19.00 -23.94
N GLY A 95 17.77 20.05 -23.22
CA GLY A 95 17.33 21.32 -23.79
C GLY A 95 15.86 21.35 -24.19
N ASP A 96 15.10 20.27 -23.98
CA ASP A 96 13.67 20.24 -24.28
C ASP A 96 12.89 21.22 -23.39
N GLU A 97 11.87 21.85 -23.95
CA GLU A 97 11.00 22.77 -23.20
C GLU A 97 10.01 21.99 -22.32
N SER A 98 9.80 22.48 -21.11
CA SER A 98 8.80 21.92 -20.20
C SER A 98 7.40 22.41 -20.59
N LEU A 99 6.44 21.48 -20.69
CA LEU A 99 5.04 21.82 -20.83
C LEU A 99 4.42 22.21 -19.48
N VAL A 100 3.58 23.24 -19.49
CA VAL A 100 2.85 23.70 -18.30
C VAL A 100 1.64 22.80 -18.09
N TRP A 101 1.46 22.29 -16.87
CA TRP A 101 0.33 21.44 -16.51
C TRP A 101 -1.00 22.14 -16.83
N MET A 102 -1.91 21.44 -17.52
CA MET A 102 -3.17 21.96 -18.07
C MET A 102 -3.04 23.07 -19.13
N SER A 103 -1.87 23.23 -19.76
CA SER A 103 -1.77 23.98 -21.02
C SER A 103 -2.37 23.18 -22.18
N ASP A 104 -2.68 23.88 -23.24
CA ASP A 104 -3.22 23.32 -24.48
C ASP A 104 -2.30 22.23 -25.06
N GLU A 105 -1.00 22.50 -25.10
CA GLU A 105 0.03 21.58 -25.60
C GLU A 105 0.19 20.34 -24.71
N TRP A 106 0.13 20.52 -23.38
CA TRP A 106 0.19 19.41 -22.44
C TRP A 106 -1.04 18.50 -22.58
N ILE A 107 -2.24 19.08 -22.72
CA ILE A 107 -3.47 18.31 -22.94
C ILE A 107 -3.38 17.51 -24.25
N ASP A 108 -2.84 18.09 -25.31
CA ASP A 108 -2.65 17.38 -26.59
C ASP A 108 -1.74 16.15 -26.42
N MET A 109 -0.69 16.24 -25.59
CA MET A 109 0.18 15.09 -25.27
C MET A 109 -0.54 14.01 -24.45
N VAL A 110 -1.36 14.38 -23.47
CA VAL A 110 -2.19 13.41 -22.72
C VAL A 110 -3.16 12.69 -23.64
N VAL A 111 -3.89 13.42 -24.48
CA VAL A 111 -4.83 12.83 -25.45
C VAL A 111 -4.11 11.91 -26.43
N HIS A 112 -2.92 12.30 -26.90
CA HIS A 112 -2.09 11.48 -27.77
C HIS A 112 -1.66 10.17 -27.09
N ALA A 113 -1.14 10.25 -25.85
CA ALA A 113 -0.77 9.07 -25.07
C ALA A 113 -1.97 8.15 -24.83
N CYS A 114 -3.12 8.67 -24.38
CA CYS A 114 -4.33 7.89 -24.15
C CYS A 114 -4.82 7.18 -25.43
N LYS A 115 -4.79 7.85 -26.59
CA LYS A 115 -5.14 7.21 -27.87
C LYS A 115 -4.20 6.06 -28.20
N LYS A 116 -2.89 6.27 -28.08
CA LYS A 116 -1.90 5.21 -28.33
C LYS A 116 -2.06 4.04 -27.36
N THR A 117 -2.28 4.31 -26.07
CA THR A 117 -2.56 3.29 -25.05
C THR A 117 -3.78 2.46 -25.44
N LYS A 118 -4.87 3.11 -25.89
CA LYS A 118 -6.08 2.43 -26.38
C LYS A 118 -5.82 1.60 -27.64
N ASP A 119 -5.04 2.11 -28.59
CA ASP A 119 -4.67 1.39 -29.82
C ASP A 119 -3.86 0.12 -29.54
N LEU A 120 -3.09 0.11 -28.43
CA LEU A 120 -2.35 -1.05 -27.93
C LEU A 120 -3.20 -1.99 -27.07
N GLY A 121 -4.49 -1.69 -26.83
CA GLY A 121 -5.34 -2.48 -25.93
C GLY A 121 -4.94 -2.37 -24.45
N MET A 122 -4.20 -1.33 -24.08
CA MET A 122 -3.79 -1.02 -22.71
C MET A 122 -4.77 -0.01 -22.07
N ILE A 123 -4.59 0.23 -20.77
CA ILE A 123 -5.40 1.15 -19.97
C ILE A 123 -4.55 2.36 -19.53
N ALA A 124 -5.11 3.56 -19.59
CA ALA A 124 -4.50 4.76 -19.05
C ALA A 124 -5.22 5.19 -17.77
N ASP A 125 -4.45 5.40 -16.71
CA ASP A 125 -4.84 6.14 -15.53
C ASP A 125 -3.99 7.43 -15.46
N MET A 126 -4.37 8.39 -14.63
CA MET A 126 -3.61 9.65 -14.51
C MET A 126 -3.76 10.26 -13.12
N ILE A 127 -2.71 10.87 -12.57
CA ILE A 127 -2.81 11.66 -11.34
C ILE A 127 -3.65 12.94 -11.57
N ALA A 128 -4.45 13.35 -10.58
CA ALA A 128 -5.29 14.56 -10.71
C ALA A 128 -4.50 15.90 -10.74
N GLY A 129 -3.17 15.85 -10.63
CA GLY A 129 -2.29 17.00 -10.45
C GLY A 129 -0.89 16.77 -10.98
N THR A 130 0.11 17.24 -10.25
CA THR A 130 1.52 16.97 -10.49
C THR A 130 2.22 16.96 -9.14
N GLY A 131 3.10 15.97 -8.88
CA GLY A 131 3.65 15.80 -7.54
C GLY A 131 2.55 15.67 -6.46
N TRP A 132 2.86 16.10 -5.23
CA TRP A 132 1.92 15.97 -4.10
C TRP A 132 2.16 16.98 -2.96
N PRO A 133 1.15 17.27 -2.12
CA PRO A 133 -0.29 17.10 -2.36
C PRO A 133 -0.79 18.01 -3.49
N PHE A 134 -2.09 17.97 -3.78
CA PHE A 134 -2.68 18.78 -4.85
C PHE A 134 -2.58 20.29 -4.58
N GLY A 135 -2.17 21.01 -5.62
CA GLY A 135 -1.89 22.44 -5.56
C GLY A 135 -1.43 23.00 -6.91
N GLY A 136 -1.08 24.28 -6.93
CA GLY A 136 -0.59 24.92 -8.14
C GLY A 136 -0.46 26.43 -8.05
N GLU A 137 0.28 27.00 -9.00
CA GLU A 137 0.67 28.42 -9.03
C GLU A 137 -0.53 29.37 -9.17
N PHE A 138 -1.65 28.85 -9.66
CA PHE A 138 -2.90 29.58 -9.90
C PHE A 138 -3.76 29.80 -8.65
N LEU A 139 -3.43 29.17 -7.51
CA LEU A 139 -4.22 29.31 -6.29
C LEU A 139 -4.03 30.70 -5.65
N LYS A 140 -5.15 31.30 -5.25
CA LYS A 140 -5.17 32.50 -4.42
C LYS A 140 -4.87 32.14 -2.97
N ASP A 141 -4.39 33.10 -2.18
CA ASP A 141 -3.98 32.83 -0.81
C ASP A 141 -5.13 32.24 0.05
N ASP A 142 -6.37 32.72 -0.13
CA ASP A 142 -7.59 32.24 0.58
C ASP A 142 -8.08 30.84 0.16
N GLU A 143 -7.52 30.30 -0.91
CA GLU A 143 -7.77 28.95 -1.44
C GLU A 143 -6.71 27.93 -0.95
N THR A 144 -5.70 28.38 -0.19
CA THR A 144 -4.56 27.54 0.25
C THR A 144 -4.74 26.93 1.64
N SER A 145 -4.05 25.81 1.89
CA SER A 145 -4.09 25.09 3.15
C SER A 145 -3.70 25.95 4.36
N GLN A 146 -4.39 25.73 5.48
CA GLN A 146 -4.11 26.38 6.75
C GLN A 146 -3.66 25.37 7.83
N ARG A 147 -2.86 25.85 8.77
CA ARG A 147 -2.58 25.14 10.01
C ARG A 147 -2.48 26.08 11.20
N MET A 148 -3.00 25.67 12.34
CA MET A 148 -2.75 26.27 13.63
C MET A 148 -1.41 25.79 14.18
N VAL A 149 -0.53 26.73 14.51
CA VAL A 149 0.68 26.51 15.30
C VAL A 149 0.57 27.25 16.62
N SER A 150 1.08 26.66 17.69
CA SER A 150 1.01 27.26 19.02
C SER A 150 2.36 27.30 19.71
N ASP A 151 2.50 28.28 20.59
CA ASP A 151 3.63 28.41 21.51
C ASP A 151 3.22 29.14 22.80
N TYR A 152 4.18 29.33 23.71
CA TYR A 152 3.92 29.93 25.01
C TYR A 152 5.08 30.73 25.59
N ILE A 153 4.73 31.64 26.50
CA ILE A 153 5.65 32.47 27.28
C ILE A 153 5.36 32.25 28.77
N PRO A 154 6.33 31.80 29.59
CA PRO A 154 6.12 31.62 31.02
C PRO A 154 6.11 32.96 31.77
N TYR A 155 5.15 33.12 32.69
CA TYR A 155 5.01 34.27 33.56
C TYR A 155 4.88 33.84 35.04
N LYS A 156 5.34 34.71 35.94
CA LYS A 156 5.15 34.56 37.40
C LYS A 156 4.05 35.49 37.90
N ASN A 157 3.60 35.29 39.12
CA ASN A 157 2.66 36.19 39.79
C ASN A 157 3.14 37.66 39.77
N ASN A 158 2.18 38.60 39.70
CA ASN A 158 2.43 40.05 39.61
C ASN A 158 3.23 40.50 38.36
N SER A 159 3.35 39.66 37.33
CA SER A 159 3.91 40.10 36.05
C SER A 159 2.89 40.93 35.28
N ASN A 160 3.38 41.93 34.54
CA ASN A 160 2.61 42.64 33.53
C ASN A 160 2.89 41.99 32.17
N ILE A 161 1.84 41.61 31.46
CA ILE A 161 1.91 41.09 30.11
C ILE A 161 1.70 42.27 29.18
N GLU A 162 2.70 42.55 28.34
CA GLU A 162 2.62 43.53 27.26
C GLU A 162 3.18 42.88 26.01
N VAL A 163 2.30 42.51 25.07
CA VAL A 163 2.68 41.91 23.79
C VAL A 163 1.75 42.39 22.69
N ASP A 164 2.16 42.26 21.44
CA ASP A 164 1.27 42.41 20.28
C ASP A 164 1.41 41.23 19.30
N GLU A 165 0.56 41.19 18.29
CA GLU A 165 0.56 40.11 17.29
C GLU A 165 1.90 40.01 16.53
N ALA A 166 2.51 41.14 16.18
CA ALA A 166 3.77 41.15 15.44
C ALA A 166 4.92 40.58 16.29
N GLU A 167 4.96 40.93 17.57
CA GLU A 167 5.92 40.38 18.54
C GLU A 167 5.74 38.86 18.69
N LEU A 168 4.51 38.38 18.88
CA LEU A 168 4.23 36.94 19.03
C LEU A 168 4.60 36.15 17.77
N ILE A 169 4.34 36.70 16.57
CA ILE A 169 4.77 36.09 15.30
C ILE A 169 6.30 36.03 15.22
N GLN A 170 6.99 37.11 15.58
CA GLN A 170 8.45 37.17 15.53
C GLN A 170 9.08 36.16 16.49
N LEU A 171 8.60 36.08 17.73
CA LEU A 171 9.05 35.11 18.73
C LEU A 171 8.88 33.67 18.24
N TYR A 172 7.74 33.36 17.61
CA TYR A 172 7.52 32.04 17.01
C TYR A 172 8.54 31.75 15.90
N LYS A 173 8.73 32.69 14.95
CA LYS A 173 9.66 32.50 13.84
C LYS A 173 11.09 32.24 14.33
N GLU A 174 11.59 33.06 15.24
CA GLU A 174 12.94 32.92 15.82
C GLU A 174 13.14 31.59 16.53
N LYS A 175 12.14 31.15 17.31
CA LYS A 175 12.25 29.90 18.07
C LYS A 175 12.20 28.65 17.19
N TYR A 176 11.45 28.70 16.08
CA TYR A 176 11.17 27.53 15.24
C TYR A 176 11.90 27.52 13.89
N GLU A 177 12.71 28.55 13.56
CA GLU A 177 13.44 28.67 12.27
C GLU A 177 14.17 27.40 11.84
N ASN A 178 14.79 26.68 12.78
CA ASN A 178 15.63 25.51 12.50
C ASN A 178 14.86 24.19 12.58
N LYS A 179 13.56 24.21 12.87
CA LYS A 179 12.72 23.01 12.95
C LYS A 179 12.31 22.56 11.55
N ARG A 180 12.28 21.24 11.34
CA ARG A 180 11.94 20.61 10.04
C ARG A 180 10.67 21.17 9.40
N ALA A 181 9.63 21.43 10.20
CA ALA A 181 8.34 21.94 9.72
C ALA A 181 8.38 23.40 9.22
N GLN A 182 9.45 24.15 9.54
CA GLN A 182 9.66 25.53 9.08
C GLN A 182 10.74 25.64 8.00
N LYS A 183 11.63 24.64 7.85
CA LYS A 183 12.68 24.62 6.81
C LYS A 183 12.17 24.57 5.37
N HIS A 184 10.97 24.03 5.17
CA HIS A 184 10.35 23.86 3.85
C HIS A 184 9.06 24.66 3.74
N ILE A 185 8.96 25.73 4.53
CA ILE A 185 7.78 26.59 4.49
C ILE A 185 7.82 27.46 3.22
N SER A 186 6.66 27.70 2.61
CA SER A 186 6.59 28.55 1.42
C SER A 186 6.97 30.00 1.77
N GLU A 187 7.66 30.69 0.86
CA GLU A 187 8.00 32.10 1.01
C GLU A 187 6.76 33.01 1.10
N ARG A 188 5.60 32.53 0.62
CA ARG A 188 4.32 33.23 0.67
C ARG A 188 3.56 33.04 1.99
N THR A 189 4.15 32.37 2.98
CA THR A 189 3.45 32.07 4.24
C THR A 189 3.05 33.34 4.98
N THR A 190 1.78 33.44 5.34
CA THR A 190 1.26 34.48 6.25
C THR A 190 0.94 33.89 7.61
N TYR A 191 0.94 34.76 8.63
CA TYR A 191 0.65 34.42 10.02
C TYR A 191 -0.42 35.36 10.54
N ARG A 192 -1.39 34.83 11.29
CA ARG A 192 -2.42 35.61 11.98
C ARG A 192 -2.66 35.10 13.38
N LEU A 193 -2.77 35.99 14.36
CA LEU A 193 -3.11 35.61 15.74
C LEU A 193 -4.53 35.03 15.80
N SER A 194 -4.65 33.80 16.29
CA SER A 194 -5.92 33.10 16.45
C SER A 194 -6.44 33.21 17.88
N TYR A 195 -5.61 32.80 18.84
CA TYR A 195 -5.92 32.88 20.27
C TYR A 195 -4.72 33.36 21.07
N VAL A 196 -4.98 34.00 22.21
CA VAL A 196 -3.99 34.38 23.22
C VAL A 196 -4.64 34.26 24.60
N LYS A 197 -4.15 33.33 25.41
CA LYS A 197 -4.79 32.91 26.65
C LYS A 197 -3.78 32.78 27.78
N LEU A 198 -4.15 33.26 28.96
CA LEU A 198 -3.38 33.03 30.17
C LEU A 198 -3.85 31.75 30.84
N VAL A 199 -2.95 30.77 30.94
CA VAL A 199 -3.22 29.44 31.47
C VAL A 199 -2.41 29.20 32.75
N PRO A 200 -3.01 28.84 33.88
CA PRO A 200 -2.26 28.42 35.06
C PRO A 200 -1.43 27.16 34.78
N GLU A 201 -0.22 27.06 35.33
CA GLU A 201 0.64 25.87 35.13
C GLU A 201 0.02 24.59 35.73
N ASN A 202 -0.81 24.74 36.77
CA ASN A 202 -1.60 23.66 37.39
C ASN A 202 -3.10 23.82 37.07
N CYS A 203 -3.43 24.10 35.81
CA CYS A 203 -4.81 24.22 35.35
C CYS A 203 -5.54 22.88 35.52
N ASN A 204 -6.67 22.91 36.22
CA ASN A 204 -7.52 21.74 36.48
C ASN A 204 -8.96 21.94 35.99
N ASP A 205 -9.30 23.14 35.53
CA ASP A 205 -10.58 23.47 34.91
C ASP A 205 -10.35 24.59 33.88
N THR A 206 -10.96 24.45 32.70
CA THR A 206 -10.97 25.48 31.65
C THR A 206 -11.48 26.84 32.12
N ASN A 207 -12.32 26.92 33.15
CA ASN A 207 -12.79 28.17 33.74
C ASN A 207 -11.68 29.01 34.39
N GLN A 208 -10.51 28.41 34.64
CA GLN A 208 -9.34 29.11 35.17
C GLN A 208 -8.53 29.85 34.09
N ILE A 209 -8.87 29.66 32.82
CA ILE A 209 -8.18 30.25 31.68
C ILE A 209 -8.74 31.64 31.43
N VAL A 210 -7.86 32.62 31.26
CA VAL A 210 -8.25 34.00 30.93
C VAL A 210 -8.00 34.24 29.45
N ASP A 211 -9.05 34.59 28.71
CA ASP A 211 -8.92 35.01 27.31
C ASP A 211 -8.44 36.46 27.22
N LEU A 212 -7.22 36.63 26.70
CA LEU A 212 -6.59 37.95 26.59
C LEU A 212 -6.92 38.66 25.28
N LYS A 213 -7.68 38.07 24.35
CA LYS A 213 -8.15 38.78 23.15
C LYS A 213 -9.04 39.97 23.51
N ASN A 214 -9.78 39.87 24.62
CA ASN A 214 -10.61 40.95 25.12
C ASN A 214 -9.80 42.12 25.73
N HIS A 215 -8.49 41.97 25.84
CA HIS A 215 -7.56 42.98 26.36
C HIS A 215 -6.69 43.61 25.26
N ILE A 216 -7.05 43.42 23.98
CA ILE A 216 -6.41 44.08 22.84
C ILE A 216 -6.93 45.52 22.74
N ASP A 217 -6.02 46.50 22.74
CA ASP A 217 -6.34 47.91 22.54
C ASP A 217 -6.53 48.29 21.06
N ALA A 218 -6.87 49.55 20.79
CA ALA A 218 -7.09 50.05 19.43
C ALA A 218 -5.84 50.01 18.53
N ASN A 219 -4.64 49.85 19.11
CA ASN A 219 -3.38 49.72 18.39
C ASN A 219 -2.93 48.26 18.23
N GLY A 220 -3.73 47.29 18.70
CA GLY A 220 -3.39 45.86 18.63
C GLY A 220 -2.53 45.37 19.80
N LYS A 221 -2.28 46.19 20.82
CA LYS A 221 -1.47 45.81 21.99
C LYS A 221 -2.32 45.12 23.05
N ILE A 222 -1.84 44.00 23.58
CA ILE A 222 -2.41 43.27 24.70
C ILE A 222 -1.72 43.72 25.98
N SER A 223 -2.49 44.22 26.95
CA SER A 223 -1.98 44.61 28.27
C SER A 223 -2.79 43.97 29.40
N TYR A 224 -2.13 43.15 30.23
CA TYR A 224 -2.81 42.40 31.30
C TYR A 224 -1.92 42.20 32.54
N GLN A 225 -2.45 42.54 33.72
CA GLN A 225 -1.77 42.32 35.00
C GLN A 225 -2.22 41.01 35.64
N ILE A 226 -1.26 40.13 35.96
CA ILE A 226 -1.55 38.87 36.66
C ILE A 226 -1.72 39.14 38.17
N GLU A 227 -2.96 39.25 38.63
CA GLU A 227 -3.28 39.52 40.04
C GLU A 227 -3.23 38.28 40.93
N GLN A 228 -3.50 37.10 40.37
CA GLN A 228 -3.59 35.85 41.12
C GLN A 228 -2.21 35.23 41.37
N LYS A 229 -2.02 34.63 42.55
CA LYS A 229 -0.80 33.89 42.88
C LYS A 229 -0.69 32.62 42.03
N GLY A 230 0.53 32.31 41.57
CA GLY A 230 0.80 31.11 40.79
C GLY A 230 1.81 31.36 39.67
N ASN A 231 2.15 30.29 38.97
CA ASN A 231 2.86 30.34 37.70
C ASN A 231 1.83 30.23 36.58
N TYR A 232 2.06 30.99 35.52
CA TYR A 232 1.19 31.03 34.35
C TYR A 232 2.00 30.86 33.09
N VAL A 233 1.34 30.41 32.04
CA VAL A 233 1.86 30.46 30.68
C VAL A 233 0.88 31.27 29.84
N LEU A 234 1.41 32.27 29.14
CA LEU A 234 0.70 32.92 28.05
C LEU A 234 0.76 31.97 26.85
N SER A 235 -0.30 31.22 26.61
CA SER A 235 -0.46 30.39 25.42
C SER A 235 -0.98 31.23 24.27
N TYR A 236 -0.36 31.12 23.10
CA TYR A 236 -0.87 31.78 21.89
C TYR A 236 -0.82 30.82 20.71
N GLY A 237 -1.79 30.99 19.81
CA GLY A 237 -1.91 30.24 18.57
C GLY A 237 -1.91 31.17 17.37
N LEU A 238 -1.16 30.81 16.34
CA LEU A 238 -1.07 31.51 15.07
C LEU A 238 -1.62 30.60 13.97
N ILE A 239 -2.47 31.13 13.11
CA ILE A 239 -2.84 30.49 11.85
C ILE A 239 -1.74 30.78 10.84
N GLN A 240 -1.09 29.73 10.36
CA GLN A 240 -0.23 29.77 9.17
C GLN A 240 -1.07 29.42 7.95
N GLN A 241 -1.01 30.26 6.94
CA GLN A 241 -1.68 30.07 5.65
C GLN A 241 -0.65 30.07 4.54
N ASN A 242 -0.91 29.32 3.46
CA ASN A 242 0.02 29.15 2.36
C ASN A 242 1.40 28.67 2.85
N PHE A 243 1.41 27.69 3.75
CA PHE A 243 2.63 27.29 4.45
C PHE A 243 3.44 26.22 3.70
N ARG A 244 2.96 25.72 2.55
CA ARG A 244 3.63 24.69 1.76
C ARG A 244 3.26 24.81 0.28
N ASP A 245 4.26 24.53 -0.56
CA ASP A 245 4.12 24.29 -1.99
C ASP A 245 4.11 22.79 -2.32
N VAL A 246 3.54 22.45 -3.46
CA VAL A 246 3.52 21.10 -4.02
C VAL A 246 4.94 20.55 -4.13
N THR A 247 5.15 19.37 -3.57
CA THR A 247 6.44 18.67 -3.64
C THR A 247 6.63 18.08 -5.01
N LEU A 248 7.75 18.44 -5.64
CA LEU A 248 8.12 17.99 -7.00
C LEU A 248 7.04 18.32 -8.05
N GLY A 249 6.28 19.40 -7.88
CA GLY A 249 5.33 19.86 -8.90
C GLY A 249 6.05 20.25 -10.20
N ALA A 250 5.47 19.87 -11.33
CA ALA A 250 5.85 20.36 -12.65
C ALA A 250 5.29 21.78 -12.89
N PRO A 251 5.80 22.53 -13.88
CA PRO A 251 5.37 23.91 -14.13
C PRO A 251 3.84 24.07 -14.22
N GLY A 252 3.29 25.11 -13.60
CA GLY A 252 1.85 25.36 -13.47
C GLY A 252 1.23 24.71 -12.23
N GLY A 253 1.72 23.54 -11.82
CA GLY A 253 1.36 22.87 -10.57
C GLY A 253 2.39 23.01 -9.44
N ALA A 254 3.55 23.63 -9.72
CA ALA A 254 4.62 23.88 -8.77
C ALA A 254 4.36 25.11 -7.86
N GLY A 255 3.21 25.14 -7.18
CA GLY A 255 2.80 26.28 -6.35
C GLY A 255 2.18 25.86 -5.01
N PRO A 256 1.43 26.74 -4.35
CA PRO A 256 0.80 26.46 -3.06
C PRO A 256 -0.08 25.20 -3.05
N VAL A 257 -0.20 24.57 -1.88
CA VAL A 257 -1.13 23.44 -1.65
C VAL A 257 -2.54 23.98 -1.36
N MET A 258 -3.56 23.37 -1.97
CA MET A 258 -4.96 23.78 -1.80
C MET A 258 -5.50 23.45 -0.40
N ASP A 259 -6.54 24.16 0.05
CA ASP A 259 -7.26 23.81 1.27
C ASP A 259 -8.16 22.58 1.06
N HIS A 260 -7.70 21.42 1.52
CA HIS A 260 -8.42 20.14 1.41
C HIS A 260 -9.66 20.09 2.32
N TYR A 261 -9.80 21.00 3.28
CA TYR A 261 -10.97 21.04 4.16
C TYR A 261 -12.14 21.83 3.57
N LYS A 262 -12.01 22.41 2.37
CA LYS A 262 -13.06 23.18 1.70
C LYS A 262 -13.52 22.50 0.42
N LYS A 263 -14.79 22.06 0.40
CA LYS A 263 -15.39 21.30 -0.72
C LYS A 263 -15.31 22.08 -2.03
N GLU A 264 -15.60 23.38 -1.97
CA GLU A 264 -15.59 24.27 -3.13
C GLU A 264 -14.19 24.42 -3.74
N ILE A 265 -13.13 24.39 -2.93
CA ILE A 265 -11.75 24.47 -3.40
C ILE A 265 -11.33 23.16 -4.05
N THR A 266 -11.61 22.02 -3.40
CA THR A 266 -11.38 20.69 -3.99
C THR A 266 -12.09 20.58 -5.35
N LEU A 267 -13.37 20.94 -5.43
CA LEU A 267 -14.14 20.85 -6.66
C LEU A 267 -13.61 21.80 -7.75
N ALA A 268 -13.22 23.04 -7.38
CA ALA A 268 -12.63 23.98 -8.31
C ALA A 268 -11.29 23.48 -8.88
N TYR A 269 -10.46 22.83 -8.06
CA TYR A 269 -9.22 22.19 -8.49
C TYR A 269 -9.49 21.06 -9.50
N LEU A 270 -10.37 20.11 -9.15
CA LEU A 270 -10.67 18.94 -9.98
C LEU A 270 -11.35 19.32 -11.30
N ASN A 271 -12.21 20.34 -11.30
CA ASN A 271 -12.85 20.83 -12.52
C ASN A 271 -11.86 21.32 -13.59
N ARG A 272 -10.60 21.59 -13.26
CA ARG A 272 -9.56 21.89 -14.25
C ARG A 272 -9.33 20.72 -15.20
N MET A 273 -9.52 19.48 -14.75
CA MET A 273 -9.37 18.28 -15.58
C MET A 273 -10.38 18.25 -16.74
N LYS A 274 -11.54 18.90 -16.61
CA LYS A 274 -12.56 18.99 -17.67
C LYS A 274 -12.05 19.69 -18.93
N LYS A 275 -11.00 20.51 -18.81
CA LYS A 275 -10.33 21.13 -19.97
C LYS A 275 -9.82 20.09 -20.98
N ILE A 276 -9.46 18.90 -20.53
CA ILE A 276 -9.04 17.81 -21.42
C ILE A 276 -10.18 17.46 -22.39
N SER A 277 -11.40 17.30 -21.87
CA SER A 277 -12.57 17.02 -22.70
C SER A 277 -13.03 18.22 -23.52
N GLU A 278 -13.01 19.41 -22.94
CA GLU A 278 -13.37 20.65 -23.64
C GLU A 278 -12.47 20.90 -24.86
N ARG A 279 -11.16 20.65 -24.72
CA ARG A 279 -10.18 20.82 -25.80
C ARG A 279 -10.24 19.69 -26.83
N SER A 280 -10.28 18.44 -26.38
CA SER A 280 -10.17 17.28 -27.27
C SER A 280 -11.49 16.92 -27.97
N GLY A 281 -12.63 17.31 -27.39
CA GLY A 281 -13.95 16.82 -27.78
C GLY A 281 -14.22 15.37 -27.39
N ILE A 282 -13.38 14.77 -26.54
CA ILE A 282 -13.47 13.37 -26.07
C ILE A 282 -13.76 13.38 -24.57
N SER A 283 -14.70 12.57 -24.08
CA SER A 283 -14.98 12.49 -22.63
C SER A 283 -13.77 11.98 -21.86
N LEU A 284 -13.66 12.33 -20.57
CA LEU A 284 -12.58 11.82 -19.71
C LEU A 284 -12.59 10.28 -19.66
N SER A 285 -13.78 9.68 -19.51
CA SER A 285 -13.96 8.23 -19.46
C SER A 285 -13.55 7.49 -20.73
N ASP A 286 -13.56 8.16 -21.89
CA ASP A 286 -13.10 7.57 -23.15
C ASP A 286 -11.56 7.59 -23.31
N LEU A 287 -10.87 8.38 -22.47
CA LEU A 287 -9.41 8.57 -22.48
C LEU A 287 -8.70 7.86 -21.33
N ILE A 288 -9.25 7.94 -20.12
CA ILE A 288 -8.67 7.39 -18.89
C ILE A 288 -9.69 6.55 -18.14
N ARG A 289 -9.24 5.48 -17.48
CA ARG A 289 -10.08 4.64 -16.63
C ARG A 289 -10.23 5.23 -15.24
N ALA A 290 -9.13 5.61 -14.59
CA ALA A 290 -9.12 6.17 -13.24
C ALA A 290 -8.32 7.47 -13.14
N ILE A 291 -8.73 8.33 -12.21
CA ILE A 291 -7.86 9.39 -11.69
C ILE A 291 -7.27 8.91 -10.37
N PHE A 292 -5.98 9.18 -10.20
CA PHE A 292 -5.19 8.81 -9.03
C PHE A 292 -4.93 10.01 -8.11
N CYS A 293 -5.02 9.75 -6.80
CA CYS A 293 -4.52 10.63 -5.75
C CYS A 293 -3.51 9.88 -4.87
N ASP A 294 -2.27 10.39 -4.86
CA ASP A 294 -1.13 9.91 -4.08
C ASP A 294 -1.37 10.07 -2.57
N SER A 295 -0.51 9.43 -1.78
CA SER A 295 -0.52 9.47 -0.32
C SER A 295 -0.52 10.91 0.20
N ILE A 296 -1.36 11.15 1.21
CA ILE A 296 -1.67 12.51 1.63
C ILE A 296 -0.57 13.10 2.51
N GLU A 297 0.17 14.08 1.96
CA GLU A 297 1.23 14.81 2.67
C GLU A 297 0.86 16.26 3.06
N VAL A 298 -0.29 16.47 3.71
CA VAL A 298 -0.81 17.81 4.05
C VAL A 298 0.00 18.57 5.10
N SER A 299 1.18 18.06 5.52
CA SER A 299 2.21 18.84 6.24
C SER A 299 1.76 19.53 7.52
N GLY A 300 0.83 18.85 8.21
CA GLY A 300 0.25 19.33 9.46
C GLY A 300 -0.92 20.29 9.28
N ALA A 301 -1.53 20.38 8.08
CA ALA A 301 -2.80 21.08 7.91
C ALA A 301 -3.82 20.52 8.91
N ASN A 302 -4.24 21.35 9.84
CA ASN A 302 -5.09 20.97 10.97
C ASN A 302 -6.17 22.03 11.23
N TRP A 303 -6.38 22.96 10.31
CA TRP A 303 -7.32 24.04 10.49
C TRP A 303 -7.89 24.49 9.16
N THR A 304 -9.09 25.04 9.21
CA THR A 304 -9.67 25.85 8.14
C THR A 304 -10.62 26.86 8.79
N ASP A 305 -10.88 27.98 8.11
CA ASP A 305 -11.82 28.98 8.62
C ASP A 305 -13.22 28.36 8.79
N GLY A 306 -13.87 28.63 9.92
CA GLY A 306 -15.17 28.06 10.27
C GLY A 306 -15.11 26.73 11.04
N PHE A 307 -13.94 26.14 11.26
CA PHE A 307 -13.82 24.84 11.95
C PHE A 307 -14.41 24.85 13.37
N GLU A 308 -14.29 25.94 14.13
CA GLU A 308 -14.90 26.04 15.48
C GLU A 308 -16.42 25.94 15.47
N HIS A 309 -17.05 26.43 14.40
CA HIS A 309 -18.50 26.31 14.21
C HIS A 309 -18.88 24.86 13.94
N LEU A 310 -18.16 24.19 13.03
CA LEU A 310 -18.34 22.76 12.75
C LEU A 310 -18.17 21.93 14.02
N PHE A 311 -17.18 22.27 14.85
CA PHE A 311 -16.94 21.61 16.12
C PHE A 311 -18.12 21.76 17.09
N PHE A 312 -18.63 22.98 17.24
CA PHE A 312 -19.79 23.23 18.08
C PHE A 312 -21.03 22.49 17.58
N GLU A 313 -21.27 22.45 16.27
CA GLU A 313 -22.39 21.71 15.67
C GLU A 313 -22.27 20.20 15.89
N ALA A 314 -21.07 19.64 15.78
CA ALA A 314 -20.84 18.21 15.93
C ALA A 314 -21.00 17.73 17.38
N TYR A 315 -20.52 18.51 18.36
CA TYR A 315 -20.40 18.02 19.75
C TYR A 315 -21.19 18.80 20.79
N GLY A 316 -21.76 19.96 20.44
CA GLY A 316 -22.60 20.77 21.33
C GLY A 316 -21.84 21.60 22.37
N TYR A 317 -20.51 21.68 22.29
CA TYR A 317 -19.68 22.52 23.17
C TYR A 317 -18.61 23.28 22.38
N LYS A 318 -18.10 24.38 22.94
CA LYS A 318 -17.14 25.26 22.27
C LYS A 318 -15.70 24.77 22.48
N LEU A 319 -14.91 24.76 21.40
CA LEU A 319 -13.48 24.44 21.44
C LEU A 319 -12.63 25.56 22.08
N ASP A 320 -13.17 26.78 22.18
CA ASP A 320 -12.42 27.98 22.52
C ASP A 320 -11.50 27.82 23.75
N ASN A 321 -12.02 27.42 24.91
CA ASN A 321 -11.19 27.26 26.12
C ASN A 321 -10.21 26.08 26.06
N TRP A 322 -10.36 25.19 25.08
CA TRP A 322 -9.49 24.03 24.86
C TRP A 322 -8.39 24.28 23.84
N LEU A 323 -8.47 25.37 23.04
CA LEU A 323 -7.48 25.72 22.02
C LEU A 323 -6.02 25.63 22.50
N PRO A 324 -5.65 26.05 23.74
CA PRO A 324 -4.27 25.92 24.22
C PRO A 324 -3.72 24.48 24.24
N PHE A 325 -4.58 23.47 24.18
CA PHE A 325 -4.21 22.08 24.46
C PHE A 325 -4.45 21.10 23.30
N VAL A 326 -5.13 21.51 22.24
CA VAL A 326 -5.55 20.62 21.13
C VAL A 326 -4.62 20.65 19.92
N PHE A 327 -3.62 21.53 19.91
CA PHE A 327 -2.62 21.60 18.84
C PHE A 327 -1.23 21.12 19.28
N TYR A 328 -0.48 20.57 18.34
CA TYR A 328 0.92 20.19 18.50
C TYR A 328 1.69 20.46 17.20
N GLN A 329 3.02 20.47 17.28
CA GLN A 329 3.89 20.73 16.12
C GLN A 329 3.73 19.63 15.06
N ALA A 330 3.78 19.98 13.76
CA ALA A 330 3.46 19.06 12.66
C ALA A 330 4.19 17.70 12.69
N ASN A 331 5.44 17.63 13.17
CA ASN A 331 6.21 16.38 13.28
C ASN A 331 6.29 15.82 14.72
N GLY A 332 5.40 16.27 15.60
CA GLY A 332 5.30 15.84 17.00
C GLY A 332 3.98 15.13 17.29
N ASN A 333 3.62 15.09 18.57
CA ASN A 333 2.34 14.59 19.06
C ASN A 333 2.04 15.22 20.44
N TYR A 334 0.86 14.96 21.00
CA TYR A 334 0.48 15.53 22.29
C TYR A 334 1.39 15.12 23.47
N SER A 335 2.05 13.96 23.42
CA SER A 335 2.90 13.50 24.52
C SER A 335 4.22 14.27 24.63
N GLN A 336 4.61 14.98 23.57
CA GLN A 336 5.75 15.90 23.57
C GLN A 336 5.41 17.29 24.12
N GLY A 337 4.12 17.60 24.33
CA GLY A 337 3.66 18.86 24.89
C GLY A 337 4.06 19.04 26.35
N ARG A 338 4.33 20.29 26.77
CA ARG A 338 4.65 20.61 28.17
C ARG A 338 3.45 20.96 29.03
N TYR A 339 2.32 21.35 28.43
CA TYR A 339 1.12 21.80 29.14
C TYR A 339 0.58 20.77 30.14
N SER A 340 0.63 19.48 29.82
CA SER A 340 -0.14 18.47 30.53
C SER A 340 0.57 17.80 31.70
N ARG A 341 1.84 18.11 32.02
CA ARG A 341 2.57 17.33 33.03
C ARG A 341 1.92 17.40 34.41
N ASN A 342 1.51 18.60 34.82
CA ASN A 342 1.01 18.89 36.17
C ASN A 342 -0.52 18.86 36.30
N PHE A 343 -1.24 18.56 35.23
CA PHE A 343 -2.71 18.46 35.27
C PHE A 343 -3.15 17.25 36.09
N THR A 344 -4.29 17.38 36.79
CA THR A 344 -4.92 16.27 37.49
C THR A 344 -5.30 15.14 36.52
N PRO A 345 -5.39 13.88 37.00
CA PRO A 345 -5.87 12.76 36.20
C PRO A 345 -7.24 13.04 35.54
N GLU A 346 -8.16 13.69 36.25
CA GLU A 346 -9.50 14.01 35.77
C GLU A 346 -9.45 14.99 34.59
N PHE A 347 -8.66 16.06 34.70
CA PHE A 347 -8.52 17.03 33.61
C PHE A 347 -7.79 16.44 32.40
N LYS A 348 -6.84 15.51 32.62
CA LYS A 348 -6.19 14.75 31.54
C LYS A 348 -7.17 13.86 30.78
N ASP A 349 -8.09 13.20 31.49
CA ASP A 349 -9.13 12.37 30.86
C ASP A 349 -10.09 13.21 30.01
N GLN A 350 -10.57 14.34 30.55
CA GLN A 350 -11.38 15.30 29.79
C GLN A 350 -10.65 15.81 28.55
N LEU A 351 -9.39 16.21 28.71
CA LEU A 351 -8.57 16.71 27.61
C LEU A 351 -8.35 15.64 26.52
N LYS A 352 -8.13 14.38 26.91
CA LYS A 352 -8.02 13.26 25.96
C LYS A 352 -9.27 13.16 25.07
N ARG A 353 -10.45 13.28 25.67
CA ARG A 353 -11.75 13.21 24.96
C ARG A 353 -11.96 14.40 24.03
N VAL A 354 -11.65 15.61 24.47
CA VAL A 354 -11.74 16.81 23.63
C VAL A 354 -10.77 16.74 22.44
N ARG A 355 -9.56 16.21 22.67
CA ARG A 355 -8.60 15.95 21.58
C ARG A 355 -9.10 14.88 20.62
N TYR A 356 -9.73 13.82 21.13
CA TYR A 356 -10.35 12.81 20.28
C TYR A 356 -11.45 13.43 19.41
N ASP A 357 -12.39 14.18 20.01
CA ASP A 357 -13.47 14.89 19.31
C ASP A 357 -12.92 15.80 18.20
N TYR A 358 -11.90 16.59 18.52
CA TYR A 358 -11.23 17.47 17.56
C TYR A 358 -10.59 16.69 16.40
N ASN A 359 -9.79 15.66 16.69
CA ASN A 359 -9.08 14.89 15.67
C ASN A 359 -10.05 14.08 14.81
N LYS A 360 -11.09 13.50 15.41
CA LYS A 360 -12.16 12.79 14.68
C LYS A 360 -12.85 13.73 13.70
N LEU A 361 -13.29 14.90 14.16
CA LEU A 361 -13.96 15.87 13.29
C LEU A 361 -13.04 16.39 12.19
N LEU A 362 -11.77 16.63 12.50
CA LEU A 362 -10.78 17.06 11.49
C LEU A 362 -10.70 16.03 10.35
N VAL A 363 -10.61 14.74 10.70
CA VAL A 363 -10.62 13.64 9.72
C VAL A 363 -11.95 13.58 8.96
N GLU A 364 -13.10 13.67 9.63
CA GLU A 364 -14.42 13.64 8.99
C GLU A 364 -14.61 14.79 7.99
N VAL A 365 -14.17 16.00 8.35
CA VAL A 365 -14.22 17.17 7.45
C VAL A 365 -13.30 16.96 6.25
N PHE A 366 -12.08 16.44 6.45
CA PHE A 366 -11.18 16.08 5.35
C PHE A 366 -11.81 15.04 4.42
N LEU A 367 -12.28 13.92 4.96
CA LEU A 367 -12.86 12.85 4.16
C LEU A 367 -14.08 13.34 3.38
N LYS A 368 -14.95 14.15 3.98
CA LYS A 368 -16.12 14.71 3.31
C LYS A 368 -15.78 15.73 2.22
N ASN A 369 -14.92 16.69 2.53
CA ASN A 369 -14.69 17.85 1.67
C ASN A 369 -13.57 17.62 0.64
N PHE A 370 -12.72 16.63 0.87
CA PHE A 370 -11.70 16.19 -0.07
C PHE A 370 -12.04 14.83 -0.67
N THR A 371 -11.94 13.74 0.10
CA THR A 371 -11.96 12.38 -0.45
C THR A 371 -13.30 12.03 -1.10
N GLN A 372 -14.42 12.31 -0.44
CA GLN A 372 -15.75 12.10 -1.01
C GLN A 372 -16.03 13.05 -2.17
N THR A 373 -15.61 14.32 -2.07
CA THR A 373 -15.77 15.27 -3.19
C THR A 373 -14.95 14.85 -4.42
N TYR A 374 -13.79 14.22 -4.20
CA TYR A 374 -12.97 13.62 -5.24
C TYR A 374 -13.64 12.40 -5.88
N LYS A 375 -14.21 11.51 -5.07
CA LYS A 375 -15.03 10.38 -5.53
C LYS A 375 -16.25 10.85 -6.32
N ASP A 376 -17.01 11.83 -5.81
CA ASP A 376 -18.18 12.43 -6.48
C ASP A 376 -17.78 13.00 -7.85
N PHE A 377 -16.66 13.72 -7.93
CA PHE A 377 -16.14 14.22 -9.20
C PHE A 377 -15.83 13.09 -10.18
N CYS A 378 -15.26 11.98 -9.70
CA CYS A 378 -14.96 10.84 -10.56
C CYS A 378 -16.24 10.20 -11.10
N GLU A 379 -17.25 9.99 -10.25
CA GLU A 379 -18.57 9.47 -10.65
C GLU A 379 -19.27 10.38 -11.66
N ASP A 380 -19.29 11.69 -11.43
CA ASP A 380 -19.88 12.70 -12.32
C ASP A 380 -19.26 12.68 -13.73
N ASN A 381 -18.05 12.16 -13.89
CA ASN A 381 -17.33 12.08 -15.16
C ASN A 381 -17.12 10.63 -15.66
N ASN A 382 -17.79 9.65 -15.05
CA ASN A 382 -17.70 8.21 -15.40
C ASN A 382 -16.27 7.65 -15.40
N ILE A 383 -15.46 8.08 -14.44
CA ILE A 383 -14.09 7.60 -14.22
C ILE A 383 -13.99 6.99 -12.81
N LEU A 384 -13.07 6.05 -12.62
CA LEU A 384 -12.84 5.44 -11.31
C LEU A 384 -12.00 6.35 -10.41
N CYS A 385 -12.32 6.37 -9.12
CA CYS A 385 -11.55 7.04 -8.10
C CYS A 385 -10.48 6.10 -7.52
N ARG A 386 -9.20 6.37 -7.74
CA ARG A 386 -8.08 5.65 -7.11
C ARG A 386 -7.37 6.53 -6.08
N TYR A 387 -7.11 6.01 -4.88
CA TYR A 387 -6.62 6.83 -3.76
C TYR A 387 -5.79 6.06 -2.72
N GLN A 388 -4.66 6.66 -2.32
CA GLN A 388 -3.85 6.23 -1.17
C GLN A 388 -4.26 6.97 0.12
N ALA A 389 -5.01 6.31 1.00
CA ALA A 389 -5.55 6.91 2.23
C ALA A 389 -4.56 6.99 3.42
N TYR A 390 -3.30 6.62 3.22
CA TYR A 390 -2.22 6.81 4.18
C TYR A 390 -1.44 8.10 3.86
N GLY A 391 -0.62 8.59 4.82
CA GLY A 391 0.00 9.90 4.66
C GLY A 391 1.03 10.28 5.72
N THR A 392 1.60 11.48 5.61
CA THR A 392 2.55 12.04 6.59
C THR A 392 2.43 13.57 6.68
N PRO A 393 2.58 14.20 7.87
CA PRO A 393 2.80 13.58 9.16
C PRO A 393 1.54 13.02 9.80
N PHE A 394 0.36 13.31 9.25
CA PHE A 394 -0.94 12.88 9.79
C PHE A 394 -1.58 11.78 8.96
N LEU A 395 -2.29 10.86 9.62
CA LEU A 395 -3.15 9.87 8.98
C LEU A 395 -4.58 10.39 8.94
N MET A 396 -5.12 10.60 7.74
CA MET A 396 -6.45 11.17 7.52
C MET A 396 -7.48 10.08 7.24
N GLY A 397 -7.81 9.28 8.27
CA GLY A 397 -8.90 8.30 8.23
C GLY A 397 -8.46 6.84 8.06
N MET A 398 -7.34 6.56 7.39
CA MET A 398 -6.89 5.18 7.12
C MET A 398 -8.01 4.33 6.51
N LEU A 399 -8.60 3.42 7.28
CA LEU A 399 -9.69 2.54 6.83
C LEU A 399 -10.89 3.34 6.29
N ASP A 400 -11.33 4.38 7.01
CA ASP A 400 -12.47 5.20 6.55
C ASP A 400 -12.16 5.86 5.20
N GLY A 401 -10.91 6.26 4.98
CA GLY A 401 -10.46 6.82 3.71
C GLY A 401 -10.36 5.78 2.59
N TYR A 402 -9.99 4.53 2.91
CA TYR A 402 -9.93 3.43 1.95
C TYR A 402 -11.29 2.85 1.56
N MET A 403 -12.34 3.09 2.35
CA MET A 403 -13.71 2.67 2.03
C MET A 403 -14.42 3.58 1.00
N ILE A 404 -13.85 4.75 0.69
CA ILE A 404 -14.42 5.74 -0.24
C ILE A 404 -14.07 5.48 -1.72
N PRO A 405 -12.80 5.25 -2.13
CA PRO A 405 -12.44 5.12 -3.54
C PRO A 405 -13.02 3.86 -4.18
N ASP A 406 -13.08 3.85 -5.52
CA ASP A 406 -13.39 2.64 -6.30
C ASP A 406 -12.22 1.66 -6.29
N ILE A 407 -11.00 2.20 -6.25
CA ILE A 407 -9.74 1.45 -6.18
C ILE A 407 -8.94 1.99 -4.99
N PRO A 408 -9.04 1.36 -3.81
CA PRO A 408 -8.14 1.64 -2.69
C PRO A 408 -6.71 1.26 -3.11
N GLU A 409 -5.76 2.18 -2.93
CA GLU A 409 -4.36 1.94 -3.30
C GLU A 409 -3.43 2.02 -2.07
N SER A 410 -2.51 1.06 -1.94
CA SER A 410 -1.45 1.09 -0.91
C SER A 410 -0.07 1.43 -1.52
N ASN A 411 1.01 1.21 -0.78
CA ASN A 411 2.36 1.11 -1.31
C ASN A 411 3.16 -0.09 -0.76
N ASN A 412 4.25 -0.40 -1.45
CA ASN A 412 5.26 -1.38 -1.08
C ASN A 412 6.65 -0.82 -1.39
N TRP A 413 7.62 -1.10 -0.53
CA TRP A 413 8.98 -0.58 -0.66
C TRP A 413 10.02 -1.69 -0.63
N ILE A 414 11.03 -1.59 -1.50
CA ILE A 414 12.18 -2.49 -1.55
C ILE A 414 13.44 -1.82 -0.97
N TYR A 415 14.37 -2.62 -0.42
CA TYR A 415 15.61 -2.16 0.23
C TYR A 415 15.43 -1.24 1.45
N THR A 416 14.26 -1.31 2.10
CA THR A 416 14.06 -0.70 3.42
C THR A 416 14.65 -1.54 4.55
N VAL A 417 14.86 -2.83 4.28
CA VAL A 417 15.63 -3.81 5.06
C VAL A 417 16.62 -4.55 4.14
N GLU A 418 17.46 -5.43 4.68
CA GLU A 418 18.37 -6.26 3.88
C GLU A 418 17.59 -7.35 3.15
N MET A 419 17.73 -7.44 1.83
CA MET A 419 16.94 -8.36 1.00
C MET A 419 17.58 -9.75 0.87
N LYS A 420 18.88 -9.88 1.13
CA LYS A 420 19.65 -11.13 0.97
C LYS A 420 19.55 -12.06 2.18
N ASP A 421 18.74 -11.75 3.17
CA ASP A 421 18.55 -12.63 4.31
C ASP A 421 17.73 -13.86 3.91
N SER A 422 17.98 -14.96 4.61
CA SER A 422 17.25 -16.21 4.55
C SER A 422 15.76 -16.05 4.85
N VAL A 423 15.41 -15.12 5.75
CA VAL A 423 14.05 -14.83 6.20
C VAL A 423 13.57 -13.53 5.57
N TRP A 424 12.32 -13.51 5.10
CA TRP A 424 11.69 -12.29 4.64
C TRP A 424 11.36 -11.38 5.83
N ASP A 425 11.77 -10.12 5.74
CA ASP A 425 11.50 -9.10 6.75
C ASP A 425 11.01 -7.82 6.07
N TRP A 426 10.35 -6.95 6.85
CA TRP A 426 9.88 -5.67 6.39
C TRP A 426 10.00 -4.61 7.48
N LYS A 427 10.23 -3.36 7.06
CA LYS A 427 10.44 -2.27 8.01
C LYS A 427 9.12 -1.78 8.60
N GLN A 428 8.74 -2.25 9.77
CA GLN A 428 7.50 -1.84 10.45
C GLN A 428 7.36 -0.33 10.60
N SER A 429 8.43 0.38 10.96
CA SER A 429 8.43 1.86 11.05
C SER A 429 8.12 2.59 9.73
N HIS A 430 8.13 1.86 8.60
CA HIS A 430 7.65 2.36 7.33
C HIS A 430 6.17 2.01 7.07
N GLY A 431 5.66 0.90 7.61
CA GLY A 431 4.22 0.62 7.70
C GLY A 431 3.57 0.02 6.45
N TYR A 432 4.31 -0.22 5.37
CA TYR A 432 3.73 -0.58 4.05
C TYR A 432 2.85 -1.83 4.07
N MET A 433 3.19 -2.86 4.84
CA MET A 433 2.31 -4.03 4.97
C MET A 433 1.01 -3.73 5.72
N ILE A 434 1.02 -2.79 6.65
CA ILE A 434 -0.20 -2.34 7.32
C ILE A 434 -1.06 -1.45 6.42
N TRP A 435 -0.43 -0.64 5.58
CA TRP A 435 -1.16 0.11 4.56
C TRP A 435 -1.88 -0.85 3.61
N ASN A 436 -1.23 -1.96 3.21
CA ASN A 436 -1.86 -2.99 2.39
C ASN A 436 -3.05 -3.60 3.11
N MET A 437 -2.88 -4.05 4.36
CA MET A 437 -3.98 -4.65 5.13
C MET A 437 -5.19 -3.72 5.27
N PHE A 438 -4.98 -2.41 5.47
CA PHE A 438 -6.08 -1.44 5.52
C PHE A 438 -6.70 -1.12 4.16
N ALA A 439 -5.92 -1.06 3.08
CA ALA A 439 -6.43 -0.86 1.73
C ALA A 439 -7.31 -2.04 1.31
N SER A 440 -6.82 -3.27 1.53
CA SER A 440 -7.57 -4.51 1.27
C SER A 440 -8.83 -4.60 2.13
N ALA A 441 -8.76 -4.24 3.41
CA ALA A 441 -9.95 -4.19 4.26
C ALA A 441 -10.99 -3.19 3.74
N GLY A 442 -10.56 -2.00 3.29
CA GLY A 442 -11.45 -1.02 2.66
C GLY A 442 -12.16 -1.60 1.43
N ALA A 443 -11.44 -2.32 0.59
CA ALA A 443 -12.00 -3.00 -0.58
C ALA A 443 -12.99 -4.10 -0.19
N HIS A 444 -12.60 -5.03 0.68
CA HIS A 444 -13.44 -6.15 1.10
C HIS A 444 -14.73 -5.70 1.78
N LEU A 445 -14.65 -4.71 2.67
CA LEU A 445 -15.79 -4.17 3.41
C LEU A 445 -16.78 -3.43 2.52
N THR A 446 -16.32 -2.92 1.36
CA THR A 446 -17.14 -2.10 0.44
C THR A 446 -17.29 -2.71 -0.95
N ASP A 447 -17.03 -4.01 -1.08
CA ASP A 447 -17.21 -4.81 -2.29
C ASP A 447 -16.48 -4.22 -3.51
N LYS A 448 -15.23 -3.77 -3.30
CA LYS A 448 -14.37 -3.28 -4.38
C LYS A 448 -13.59 -4.42 -4.98
N LYS A 449 -13.67 -4.51 -6.31
CA LYS A 449 -13.02 -5.54 -7.11
C LYS A 449 -11.48 -5.42 -7.09
N ILE A 450 -10.97 -4.19 -7.12
CA ILE A 450 -9.54 -3.92 -7.32
C ILE A 450 -8.99 -3.19 -6.11
N THR A 451 -7.94 -3.76 -5.53
CA THR A 451 -7.09 -3.14 -4.52
C THR A 451 -5.69 -3.05 -5.10
N SER A 452 -5.25 -1.82 -5.42
CA SER A 452 -3.95 -1.62 -6.06
C SER A 452 -2.84 -1.31 -5.06
N CYS A 453 -1.60 -1.39 -5.52
CA CYS A 453 -0.44 -1.00 -4.73
C CYS A 453 0.59 -0.31 -5.62
N GLU A 454 1.11 0.82 -5.15
CA GLU A 454 2.37 1.37 -5.63
C GLU A 454 3.52 0.42 -5.23
N THR A 455 4.02 -0.37 -6.17
CA THR A 455 4.94 -1.46 -5.86
C THR A 455 6.40 -1.12 -6.14
N MET A 456 7.29 -1.63 -5.28
CA MET A 456 8.76 -1.64 -5.46
C MET A 456 9.41 -0.25 -5.38
N THR A 457 8.79 0.66 -4.63
CA THR A 457 9.33 2.01 -4.41
C THR A 457 10.68 1.93 -3.72
N ASN A 458 11.70 2.63 -4.26
CA ASN A 458 12.97 2.79 -3.59
C ASN A 458 13.66 4.14 -3.88
N LEU A 459 14.48 4.54 -2.91
CA LEU A 459 15.35 5.73 -2.98
C LEU A 459 16.85 5.37 -2.92
N GLY A 460 17.15 4.08 -3.02
CA GLY A 460 18.49 3.52 -2.99
C GLY A 460 18.48 2.11 -3.56
N GLY A 461 19.62 1.64 -4.07
CA GLY A 461 19.69 0.33 -4.72
C GLY A 461 18.96 0.25 -6.06
N VAL A 462 18.75 1.38 -6.75
CA VAL A 462 17.94 1.50 -7.98
C VAL A 462 18.27 0.44 -9.05
N PHE A 463 19.56 0.10 -9.21
CA PHE A 463 20.06 -0.87 -10.19
C PHE A 463 20.28 -2.29 -9.64
N LYS A 464 19.83 -2.58 -8.41
CA LYS A 464 20.08 -3.85 -7.72
C LYS A 464 18.96 -4.87 -7.87
N ALA A 465 17.74 -4.42 -8.18
CA ALA A 465 16.55 -5.27 -8.16
C ALA A 465 16.68 -6.48 -9.10
N THR A 466 16.38 -7.67 -8.58
CA THR A 466 16.25 -8.91 -9.35
C THR A 466 14.76 -9.26 -9.57
N LEU A 467 14.46 -10.10 -10.56
CA LEU A 467 13.08 -10.57 -10.76
C LEU A 467 12.60 -11.45 -9.59
N GLU A 468 13.51 -12.16 -8.92
CA GLU A 468 13.23 -12.91 -7.70
C GLU A 468 12.79 -12.01 -6.55
N GLU A 469 13.52 -10.92 -6.29
CA GLU A 469 13.15 -9.94 -5.26
C GLU A 469 11.78 -9.32 -5.57
N ILE A 470 11.52 -8.99 -6.83
CA ILE A 470 10.23 -8.45 -7.27
C ILE A 470 9.11 -9.47 -7.02
N LYS A 471 9.32 -10.76 -7.35
CA LYS A 471 8.34 -11.82 -7.05
C LYS A 471 8.07 -11.95 -5.55
N GLN A 472 9.12 -12.04 -4.73
CA GLN A 472 8.99 -12.22 -3.28
C GLN A 472 8.17 -11.09 -2.65
N HIS A 473 8.39 -9.85 -3.08
CA HIS A 473 7.63 -8.69 -2.59
C HIS A 473 6.17 -8.71 -3.04
N ASP A 474 5.89 -9.12 -4.28
CA ASP A 474 4.52 -9.18 -4.79
C ASP A 474 3.71 -10.34 -4.22
N ASP A 475 4.33 -11.48 -3.94
CA ASP A 475 3.68 -12.56 -3.22
C ASP A 475 3.16 -12.05 -1.86
N MET A 476 3.91 -11.19 -1.17
CA MET A 476 3.46 -10.56 0.07
C MET A 476 2.39 -9.47 -0.13
N ASN A 477 2.39 -8.79 -1.28
CA ASN A 477 1.28 -7.92 -1.65
C ASN A 477 -0.02 -8.75 -1.79
N PHE A 478 0.02 -9.90 -2.47
CA PHE A 478 -1.12 -10.82 -2.56
C PHE A 478 -1.55 -11.35 -1.18
N ILE A 479 -0.62 -11.80 -0.34
CA ILE A 479 -0.91 -12.26 1.04
C ILE A 479 -1.62 -11.18 1.87
N THR A 480 -1.30 -9.90 1.64
CA THR A 480 -1.95 -8.78 2.34
C THR A 480 -3.25 -8.30 1.67
N GLY A 481 -3.70 -8.97 0.60
CA GLY A 481 -4.97 -8.74 -0.08
C GLY A 481 -4.92 -7.78 -1.28
N ILE A 482 -3.73 -7.32 -1.68
CA ILE A 482 -3.56 -6.53 -2.92
C ILE A 482 -3.77 -7.45 -4.12
N ASN A 483 -4.43 -6.96 -5.18
CA ASN A 483 -4.67 -7.70 -6.40
C ASN A 483 -4.39 -6.90 -7.69
N HIS A 484 -3.69 -5.77 -7.61
CA HIS A 484 -3.20 -5.03 -8.77
C HIS A 484 -1.89 -4.27 -8.49
N SER A 485 -0.82 -4.60 -9.21
CA SER A 485 0.50 -3.96 -9.04
C SER A 485 0.66 -2.74 -9.96
N VAL A 486 1.03 -1.59 -9.40
CA VAL A 486 1.43 -0.37 -10.12
C VAL A 486 2.89 -0.09 -9.83
N LEU A 487 3.80 -0.52 -10.70
CA LEU A 487 5.24 -0.43 -10.46
C LEU A 487 5.71 1.02 -10.37
N HIS A 488 6.45 1.33 -9.31
CA HIS A 488 7.09 2.61 -9.06
C HIS A 488 8.58 2.54 -9.45
N GLY A 489 9.02 3.15 -10.54
CA GLY A 489 8.22 3.70 -11.63
C GLY A 489 8.99 3.66 -12.95
N TYR A 490 8.27 3.76 -14.07
CA TYR A 490 8.85 3.86 -15.40
C TYR A 490 9.15 5.34 -15.68
N ASN A 491 10.42 5.69 -15.84
CA ASN A 491 10.83 7.07 -16.00
C ASN A 491 10.85 7.43 -17.48
N TYR A 492 10.02 8.41 -17.90
CA TYR A 492 10.15 8.96 -19.25
C TYR A 492 11.57 9.46 -19.43
N SER A 493 12.25 8.98 -20.48
CA SER A 493 13.61 9.36 -20.79
C SER A 493 13.88 9.25 -22.30
N PRO A 494 14.16 10.37 -22.99
CA PRO A 494 14.48 10.33 -24.42
C PRO A 494 15.69 9.43 -24.73
N PRO A 495 15.69 8.73 -25.88
CA PRO A 495 16.73 7.74 -26.23
C PRO A 495 18.09 8.38 -26.50
N GLU A 496 18.15 9.68 -26.81
CA GLU A 496 19.39 10.43 -26.95
C GLU A 496 20.08 10.74 -25.62
N VAL A 497 19.37 10.60 -24.50
CA VAL A 497 19.96 10.75 -23.16
C VAL A 497 20.78 9.50 -22.86
N GLU A 498 22.08 9.68 -22.64
CA GLU A 498 22.99 8.58 -22.31
C GLU A 498 22.46 7.76 -21.13
N PHE A 499 22.70 6.44 -21.15
CA PHE A 499 22.44 5.55 -20.01
C PHE A 499 22.89 6.22 -18.70
N PRO A 500 22.08 6.16 -17.63
CA PRO A 500 20.84 5.41 -17.48
C PRO A 500 19.57 6.21 -17.84
N GLY A 501 19.69 7.27 -18.64
CA GLY A 501 18.56 8.15 -18.92
C GLY A 501 18.18 9.03 -17.73
N TRP A 502 16.94 9.52 -17.71
CA TRP A 502 16.39 10.25 -16.57
C TRP A 502 15.86 9.30 -15.51
N ILE A 503 16.22 9.55 -14.25
CA ILE A 503 15.73 8.79 -13.09
C ILE A 503 15.33 9.76 -12.00
N ARG A 504 14.03 9.77 -11.69
CA ARG A 504 13.45 10.47 -10.55
C ARG A 504 13.34 9.56 -9.33
N PHE A 505 12.85 8.35 -9.54
CA PHE A 505 12.76 7.30 -8.55
C PHE A 505 13.12 5.94 -9.15
N GLY A 506 13.56 5.01 -8.31
CA GLY A 506 13.62 3.61 -8.70
C GLY A 506 12.39 2.83 -8.21
N ALA A 507 12.35 1.51 -8.43
CA ALA A 507 13.41 0.70 -9.04
C ALA A 507 13.63 0.99 -10.55
N TYR A 508 14.75 0.54 -11.14
CA TYR A 508 15.08 0.80 -12.55
C TYR A 508 14.28 -0.08 -13.53
N PHE A 509 12.97 0.12 -13.59
CA PHE A 509 12.11 -0.44 -14.62
C PHE A 509 12.30 0.32 -15.92
N SER A 510 13.15 -0.22 -16.80
CA SER A 510 13.48 0.34 -18.11
C SER A 510 13.88 -0.80 -19.05
N GLU A 511 13.61 -0.61 -20.33
CA GLU A 511 14.11 -1.43 -21.44
C GLU A 511 15.63 -1.52 -21.51
N GLN A 512 16.33 -0.59 -20.86
CA GLN A 512 17.79 -0.62 -20.73
C GLN A 512 18.26 -1.60 -19.64
N ASN A 513 17.35 -2.12 -18.80
CA ASN A 513 17.67 -3.10 -17.78
C ASN A 513 17.90 -4.49 -18.41
N THR A 514 18.93 -5.19 -17.96
CA THR A 514 19.38 -6.46 -18.52
C THR A 514 18.32 -7.55 -18.44
N TRP A 515 17.58 -7.61 -17.33
CA TRP A 515 16.50 -8.58 -17.16
C TRP A 515 15.17 -8.16 -17.80
N TRP A 516 15.09 -7.00 -18.50
CA TRP A 516 13.86 -6.55 -19.16
C TRP A 516 13.28 -7.60 -20.12
N ARG A 517 14.14 -8.28 -20.87
CA ARG A 517 13.76 -9.40 -21.77
C ARG A 517 13.13 -10.60 -21.05
N HIS A 518 13.30 -10.71 -19.74
CA HIS A 518 12.76 -11.76 -18.89
C HIS A 518 11.57 -11.31 -18.03
N LEU A 519 11.30 -10.00 -17.99
CA LEU A 519 10.19 -9.42 -17.26
C LEU A 519 8.80 -10.01 -17.64
N PRO A 520 8.54 -10.45 -18.90
CA PRO A 520 7.27 -11.10 -19.24
C PRO A 520 6.92 -12.32 -18.38
N ASN A 521 7.91 -13.03 -17.83
CA ASN A 521 7.65 -14.18 -16.94
C ASN A 521 6.94 -13.73 -15.65
N TRP A 522 7.48 -12.69 -15.00
CA TRP A 522 6.86 -12.10 -13.81
C TRP A 522 5.53 -11.40 -14.13
N ILE A 523 5.46 -10.63 -15.24
CA ILE A 523 4.21 -9.94 -15.63
C ILE A 523 3.09 -10.97 -15.80
N THR A 524 3.35 -12.07 -16.50
CA THR A 524 2.35 -13.11 -16.72
C THR A 524 1.95 -13.76 -15.38
N TYR A 525 2.92 -14.15 -14.56
CA TYR A 525 2.68 -14.68 -13.21
C TYR A 525 1.78 -13.78 -12.36
N ASN A 526 2.14 -12.49 -12.24
CA ASN A 526 1.37 -11.52 -11.49
C ASN A 526 -0.04 -11.35 -12.08
N SER A 527 -0.16 -11.23 -13.40
CA SER A 527 -1.44 -10.99 -14.07
C SER A 527 -2.46 -12.11 -13.81
N ARG A 528 -1.99 -13.36 -13.75
CA ARG A 528 -2.84 -14.52 -13.48
C ARG A 528 -3.37 -14.54 -12.05
N LEU A 529 -2.50 -14.26 -11.08
CA LEU A 529 -2.89 -14.14 -9.66
C LEU A 529 -3.83 -12.96 -9.44
N SER A 530 -3.48 -11.78 -9.98
CA SER A 530 -4.32 -10.59 -9.97
C SER A 530 -5.70 -10.87 -10.54
N TYR A 531 -5.82 -11.55 -11.69
CA TYR A 531 -7.12 -11.91 -12.24
C TYR A 531 -7.95 -12.79 -11.30
N VAL A 532 -7.34 -13.82 -10.70
CA VAL A 532 -8.06 -14.71 -9.77
C VAL A 532 -8.57 -13.91 -8.57
N PHE A 533 -7.71 -13.13 -7.91
CA PHE A 533 -8.07 -12.38 -6.71
C PHE A 533 -8.93 -11.14 -6.96
N GLN A 534 -9.05 -10.68 -8.20
CA GLN A 534 -10.03 -9.67 -8.61
C GLN A 534 -11.41 -10.29 -8.87
N ASN A 535 -11.52 -11.61 -9.06
CA ASN A 535 -12.77 -12.29 -9.40
C ASN A 535 -13.11 -13.40 -8.38
N SER A 536 -12.65 -13.22 -7.14
CA SER A 536 -12.99 -14.03 -5.98
C SER A 536 -13.25 -13.14 -4.76
N GLN A 537 -13.88 -13.69 -3.74
CA GLN A 537 -14.19 -13.02 -2.49
C GLN A 537 -13.25 -13.51 -1.38
N ALA A 538 -12.64 -12.60 -0.63
CA ALA A 538 -11.86 -12.94 0.56
C ALA A 538 -12.75 -13.53 1.66
N ASP A 539 -12.29 -14.60 2.31
CA ASP A 539 -12.90 -15.16 3.53
C ASP A 539 -11.98 -14.96 4.72
N LYS A 540 -12.45 -14.24 5.73
CA LYS A 540 -11.65 -13.84 6.89
C LYS A 540 -12.48 -13.93 8.15
N SER A 541 -12.19 -14.95 8.97
CA SER A 541 -12.96 -15.23 10.18
C SER A 541 -12.64 -14.31 11.37
N ILE A 542 -11.51 -13.59 11.36
CA ILE A 542 -11.02 -12.81 12.51
C ILE A 542 -11.04 -11.30 12.20
N ALA A 543 -11.75 -10.52 13.01
CA ALA A 543 -11.66 -9.06 13.02
C ALA A 543 -10.73 -8.58 14.14
N ILE A 544 -9.81 -7.67 13.84
CA ILE A 544 -8.89 -7.06 14.80
C ILE A 544 -9.23 -5.58 14.95
N LEU A 545 -9.50 -5.14 16.18
CA LEU A 545 -9.78 -3.75 16.53
C LEU A 545 -8.67 -3.21 17.44
N GLY A 546 -7.91 -2.26 16.92
CA GLY A 546 -6.81 -1.58 17.64
C GLY A 546 -7.25 -0.33 18.42
N PRO A 547 -6.34 0.26 19.22
CA PRO A 547 -6.61 1.39 20.10
C PRO A 547 -6.55 2.75 19.37
N THR A 548 -6.89 2.79 18.07
CA THR A 548 -6.82 4.01 17.24
C THR A 548 -7.53 5.21 17.89
N PRO A 549 -8.78 5.09 18.39
CA PRO A 549 -9.45 6.22 19.03
C PRO A 549 -8.74 6.72 20.30
N ASP A 550 -8.20 5.80 21.11
CA ASP A 550 -7.41 6.13 22.28
C ASP A 550 -6.12 6.89 21.90
N LEU A 551 -5.42 6.42 20.88
CA LEU A 551 -4.20 7.05 20.36
C LEU A 551 -4.48 8.45 19.80
N TRP A 552 -5.63 8.69 19.15
CA TRP A 552 -5.99 10.02 18.67
C TRP A 552 -6.21 11.01 19.81
N GLY A 553 -6.78 10.59 20.94
CA GLY A 553 -6.87 11.45 22.14
C GLY A 553 -5.51 11.66 22.82
N ASP A 554 -4.70 10.61 22.92
CA ASP A 554 -3.44 10.62 23.67
C ASP A 554 -2.25 11.22 22.90
N LYS A 555 -2.25 11.07 21.57
CA LYS A 555 -1.12 11.38 20.69
C LYS A 555 -1.51 12.11 19.40
N GLY A 556 -2.79 12.20 19.07
CA GLY A 556 -3.26 12.88 17.86
C GLY A 556 -3.12 12.02 16.61
N LEU A 557 -3.13 12.66 15.44
CA LEU A 557 -3.14 12.00 14.13
C LEU A 557 -1.75 11.62 13.61
N ALA A 558 -0.70 11.79 14.41
CA ALA A 558 0.68 11.54 13.99
C ALA A 558 0.87 10.08 13.50
N ARG A 559 1.41 9.91 12.28
CA ARG A 559 1.70 8.60 11.68
C ARG A 559 2.52 7.70 12.61
N THR A 560 3.50 8.27 13.29
CA THR A 560 4.24 7.60 14.37
C THR A 560 3.84 8.25 15.69
N PRO A 561 3.31 7.49 16.67
CA PRO A 561 3.42 6.03 16.80
C PRO A 561 2.21 5.20 16.35
N PHE A 562 1.26 5.73 15.56
CA PHE A 562 0.02 5.00 15.21
C PHE A 562 0.23 3.53 14.83
N HIS A 563 1.08 3.24 13.84
CA HIS A 563 1.36 1.89 13.33
C HIS A 563 2.48 1.16 14.09
N MET A 564 2.92 1.73 15.21
CA MET A 564 4.00 1.22 16.07
C MET A 564 3.51 0.92 17.50
N GLU A 565 2.27 1.26 17.84
CA GLU A 565 1.77 1.19 19.20
C GLU A 565 0.35 0.59 19.29
N PRO A 566 0.20 -0.57 19.96
CA PRO A 566 1.27 -1.43 20.46
C PRO A 566 2.02 -2.11 19.29
N GLU A 567 3.31 -2.40 19.47
CA GLU A 567 4.17 -2.91 18.38
C GLU A 567 3.63 -4.22 17.79
N TYR A 568 3.15 -5.14 18.64
CA TYR A 568 2.64 -6.46 18.25
C TYR A 568 1.40 -6.39 17.35
N LEU A 569 0.53 -5.38 17.55
CA LEU A 569 -0.79 -5.31 16.89
C LEU A 569 -0.63 -5.37 15.38
N TYR A 570 0.35 -4.66 14.86
CA TYR A 570 0.58 -4.45 13.45
C TYR A 570 1.45 -5.54 12.80
N ARG A 571 1.83 -6.56 13.57
CA ARG A 571 2.41 -7.80 13.05
C ARG A 571 1.50 -9.01 13.29
N LEU A 572 0.40 -8.84 14.02
CA LEU A 572 -0.48 -9.95 14.43
C LEU A 572 -1.09 -10.71 13.24
N TRP A 573 -1.25 -10.07 12.08
CA TRP A 573 -1.71 -10.75 10.86
C TRP A 573 -0.72 -11.81 10.35
N GLU A 574 0.59 -11.64 10.59
CA GLU A 574 1.63 -12.56 10.13
C GLU A 574 1.45 -13.97 10.69
N PRO A 575 1.49 -14.18 12.03
CA PRO A 575 1.27 -15.51 12.60
C PRO A 575 -0.14 -16.02 12.39
N ILE A 576 -1.16 -15.16 12.29
CA ILE A 576 -2.52 -15.59 11.97
C ILE A 576 -2.53 -16.30 10.61
N SER A 577 -1.94 -15.68 9.58
CA SER A 577 -1.75 -16.28 8.25
C SER A 577 -0.94 -17.56 8.33
N GLN A 578 0.24 -17.52 8.97
CA GLN A 578 1.14 -18.68 9.06
C GLN A 578 0.54 -19.89 9.80
N LEU A 579 -0.44 -19.66 10.69
CA LEU A 579 -1.14 -20.69 11.45
C LEU A 579 -2.38 -21.24 10.72
N GLY A 580 -2.68 -20.77 9.50
CA GLY A 580 -3.81 -21.25 8.69
C GLY A 580 -5.12 -20.48 8.89
N TYR A 581 -5.07 -19.28 9.48
CA TYR A 581 -6.22 -18.39 9.68
C TYR A 581 -6.06 -17.10 8.86
N SER A 582 -7.14 -16.36 8.67
CA SER A 582 -7.12 -15.06 8.01
C SER A 582 -7.77 -13.99 8.90
N ALA A 583 -7.17 -12.79 8.90
CA ALA A 583 -7.66 -11.65 9.68
C ALA A 583 -7.81 -10.37 8.86
N GLU A 584 -8.69 -9.52 9.35
CA GLU A 584 -8.92 -8.16 8.86
C GLU A 584 -8.79 -7.15 10.00
N TYR A 585 -8.15 -6.01 9.73
CA TYR A 585 -8.17 -4.88 10.66
C TYR A 585 -9.40 -4.02 10.39
N ILE A 586 -10.24 -3.85 11.41
CA ILE A 586 -11.43 -3.00 11.36
C ILE A 586 -11.29 -1.81 12.32
N ASN A 587 -12.16 -0.81 12.19
CA ASN A 587 -12.27 0.30 13.13
C ASN A 587 -13.61 0.26 13.90
N GLN A 588 -13.80 1.18 14.86
CA GLN A 588 -15.04 1.22 15.63
C GLN A 588 -16.25 1.59 14.77
N GLY A 589 -16.10 2.42 13.73
CA GLY A 589 -17.20 2.79 12.84
C GLY A 589 -17.79 1.59 12.09
N VAL A 590 -16.93 0.67 11.62
CA VAL A 590 -17.33 -0.61 11.04
C VAL A 590 -18.08 -1.45 12.08
N LEU A 591 -17.55 -1.60 13.29
CA LEU A 591 -18.20 -2.37 14.35
C LEU A 591 -19.55 -1.77 14.77
N GLU A 592 -19.68 -0.43 14.83
CA GLU A 592 -20.92 0.28 15.17
C GLU A 592 -22.03 0.09 14.14
N SER A 593 -21.62 0.02 12.87
CA SER A 593 -22.49 -0.10 11.70
C SER A 593 -22.74 -1.55 11.29
N ALA A 594 -21.99 -2.50 11.87
CA ALA A 594 -22.15 -3.92 11.58
C ALA A 594 -23.52 -4.46 12.01
N THR A 595 -23.97 -5.47 11.28
CA THR A 595 -25.12 -6.29 11.67
C THR A 595 -24.62 -7.53 12.41
N ILE A 596 -25.20 -7.78 13.58
CA ILE A 596 -24.92 -8.98 14.36
C ILE A 596 -25.98 -10.03 14.08
N ASN A 597 -25.55 -11.22 13.67
CA ASN A 597 -26.44 -12.35 13.41
C ASN A 597 -25.76 -13.68 13.82
N GLU A 598 -26.45 -14.79 13.58
CA GLU A 598 -25.99 -16.15 13.90
C GLU A 598 -24.68 -16.57 13.22
N LYS A 599 -24.29 -15.93 12.11
CA LYS A 599 -23.00 -16.16 11.44
C LYS A 599 -21.85 -15.37 12.07
N GLY A 600 -22.15 -14.30 12.80
CA GLY A 600 -21.17 -13.44 13.46
C GLY A 600 -21.39 -11.95 13.23
N ILE A 601 -20.29 -11.19 13.21
CA ILE A 601 -20.27 -9.75 12.90
C ILE A 601 -20.23 -9.59 11.39
N THR A 602 -21.25 -8.98 10.80
CA THR A 602 -21.35 -8.81 9.33
C THR A 602 -21.32 -7.34 8.92
N TYR A 603 -20.50 -7.03 7.91
CA TYR A 603 -20.41 -5.71 7.28
C TYR A 603 -20.09 -5.89 5.80
N GLY A 604 -20.93 -5.33 4.91
CA GLY A 604 -20.82 -5.60 3.48
C GLY A 604 -20.89 -7.10 3.20
N ASN A 605 -19.93 -7.62 2.44
CA ASN A 605 -19.80 -9.05 2.14
C ASN A 605 -18.94 -9.82 3.17
N MET A 606 -18.41 -9.14 4.19
CA MET A 606 -17.53 -9.74 5.19
C MET A 606 -18.30 -10.24 6.41
N THR A 607 -17.86 -11.38 6.95
CA THR A 607 -18.42 -12.00 8.16
C THR A 607 -17.28 -12.45 9.08
N TYR A 608 -17.29 -11.98 10.33
CA TYR A 608 -16.27 -12.31 11.32
C TYR A 608 -16.86 -13.16 12.47
N LYS A 609 -16.19 -14.27 12.78
CA LYS A 609 -16.56 -15.24 13.82
C LYS A 609 -15.81 -15.02 15.14
N LEU A 610 -14.74 -14.21 15.11
CA LEU A 610 -13.93 -13.85 16.27
C LEU A 610 -13.56 -12.37 16.21
N LEU A 611 -13.67 -11.67 17.33
CA LEU A 611 -13.26 -10.26 17.46
C LEU A 611 -12.12 -10.11 18.48
N VAL A 612 -11.01 -9.51 18.04
CA VAL A 612 -9.84 -9.22 18.87
C VAL A 612 -9.85 -7.74 19.26
N LEU A 613 -9.92 -7.46 20.56
CA LEU A 613 -9.78 -6.12 21.14
C LEU A 613 -8.33 -5.95 21.62
N ALA A 614 -7.51 -5.28 20.83
CA ALA A 614 -6.07 -5.21 21.05
C ALA A 614 -5.66 -3.97 21.86
N SER A 615 -5.40 -4.14 23.15
CA SER A 615 -4.96 -3.09 24.10
C SER A 615 -5.88 -1.85 24.13
N LEU A 616 -7.16 -2.03 23.80
CA LEU A 616 -8.18 -0.99 23.69
C LEU A 616 -8.70 -0.57 25.08
N LYS A 617 -8.83 0.74 25.35
CA LYS A 617 -9.36 1.26 26.62
C LYS A 617 -10.78 1.77 26.50
N SER A 618 -11.13 2.30 25.33
CA SER A 618 -12.34 3.07 25.14
C SER A 618 -13.18 2.55 23.97
N LEU A 619 -14.50 2.47 24.16
CA LEU A 619 -15.49 2.07 23.16
C LEU A 619 -16.59 3.12 23.07
N SER A 620 -17.20 3.28 21.89
CA SER A 620 -18.51 3.93 21.85
C SER A 620 -19.57 3.05 22.53
N PRO A 621 -20.65 3.62 23.10
CA PRO A 621 -21.77 2.85 23.62
C PRO A 621 -22.38 1.89 22.59
N ARG A 622 -22.40 2.29 21.31
CA ARG A 622 -22.92 1.47 20.22
C ARG A 622 -22.01 0.26 19.93
N ALA A 623 -20.70 0.46 19.91
CA ALA A 623 -19.75 -0.65 19.76
C ALA A 623 -19.86 -1.65 20.92
N ALA A 624 -20.00 -1.16 22.17
CA ALA A 624 -20.21 -2.03 23.34
C ALA A 624 -21.51 -2.84 23.23
N GLU A 625 -22.61 -2.24 22.75
CA GLU A 625 -23.86 -2.97 22.50
C GLU A 625 -23.72 -4.03 21.41
N ASN A 626 -23.03 -3.73 20.30
CA ASN A 626 -22.80 -4.73 19.24
C ASN A 626 -21.91 -5.88 19.70
N ILE A 627 -20.91 -5.61 20.57
CA ILE A 627 -20.14 -6.69 21.23
C ILE A 627 -21.07 -7.53 22.10
N LYS A 628 -21.94 -6.92 22.89
CA LYS A 628 -22.93 -7.65 23.71
C LYS A 628 -23.81 -8.56 22.85
N LEU A 629 -24.39 -8.04 21.78
CA LEU A 629 -25.21 -8.83 20.85
C LEU A 629 -24.43 -9.99 20.25
N PHE A 630 -23.15 -9.77 19.94
CA PHE A 630 -22.29 -10.81 19.35
C PHE A 630 -22.01 -11.94 20.33
N LEU A 631 -21.78 -11.63 21.61
CA LEU A 631 -21.63 -12.66 22.65
C LEU A 631 -22.96 -13.38 22.92
N GLU A 632 -24.08 -12.65 22.91
CA GLU A 632 -25.43 -13.22 23.04
C GLU A 632 -25.77 -14.18 21.90
N SER A 633 -25.22 -13.97 20.70
CA SER A 633 -25.36 -14.87 19.55
C SER A 633 -24.35 -16.02 19.53
N GLY A 634 -23.51 -16.18 20.56
CA GLY A 634 -22.52 -17.26 20.68
C GLY A 634 -21.12 -16.93 20.16
N GLY A 635 -20.87 -15.68 19.75
CA GLY A 635 -19.56 -15.19 19.38
C GLY A 635 -18.57 -15.15 20.54
N LYS A 636 -17.28 -14.98 20.21
CA LYS A 636 -16.19 -14.88 21.19
C LYS A 636 -15.34 -13.65 20.94
N ILE A 637 -14.79 -13.09 22.02
CA ILE A 637 -13.82 -12.00 21.96
C ILE A 637 -12.51 -12.39 22.62
N ILE A 638 -11.41 -11.93 22.03
CA ILE A 638 -10.10 -11.88 22.70
C ILE A 638 -9.88 -10.46 23.19
N VAL A 639 -9.56 -10.29 24.46
CA VAL A 639 -9.25 -9.01 25.08
C VAL A 639 -7.78 -9.03 25.48
N ILE A 640 -6.96 -8.23 24.79
CA ILE A 640 -5.53 -8.13 25.06
C ILE A 640 -5.26 -6.99 26.03
N ASP A 641 -4.50 -7.29 27.08
CA ASP A 641 -4.08 -6.44 28.21
C ASP A 641 -5.17 -6.03 29.20
N GLN A 642 -6.26 -5.43 28.72
CA GLN A 642 -7.33 -4.89 29.56
C GLN A 642 -8.68 -4.83 28.84
N LEU A 643 -9.76 -4.95 29.62
CA LEU A 643 -11.12 -4.73 29.15
C LEU A 643 -11.36 -3.22 28.92
N PRO A 644 -11.98 -2.81 27.79
CA PRO A 644 -12.32 -1.41 27.58
C PRO A 644 -13.49 -1.02 28.48
N LEU A 645 -13.29 0.00 29.32
CA LEU A 645 -14.25 0.44 30.35
C LEU A 645 -14.61 1.92 30.23
N LYS A 646 -14.15 2.59 29.18
CA LYS A 646 -14.33 4.02 28.98
C LYS A 646 -15.07 4.32 27.69
N SER A 647 -15.76 5.46 27.66
CA SER A 647 -16.34 6.03 26.44
C SER A 647 -15.33 6.94 25.72
N LEU A 648 -15.66 7.37 24.51
CA LEU A 648 -14.74 8.14 23.65
C LEU A 648 -14.91 9.67 23.76
N HIS A 649 -16.16 10.13 23.71
CA HIS A 649 -16.49 11.55 23.53
C HIS A 649 -16.47 12.32 24.86
N PHE A 650 -16.32 13.66 24.79
CA PHE A 650 -16.37 14.53 25.97
C PHE A 650 -17.80 14.77 26.45
N SER A 651 -18.74 14.97 25.53
CA SER A 651 -20.15 15.21 25.88
C SER A 651 -20.76 13.98 26.58
N GLU A 652 -21.40 14.21 27.74
CA GLU A 652 -22.02 13.16 28.58
C GLU A 652 -21.06 12.01 28.96
N TYR A 653 -19.75 12.26 29.05
CA TYR A 653 -18.76 11.18 29.22
C TYR A 653 -18.97 10.31 30.47
N GLU A 654 -19.43 10.88 31.59
CA GLU A 654 -19.65 10.11 32.83
C GLU A 654 -20.75 9.06 32.64
N LYS A 655 -21.89 9.46 32.07
CA LYS A 655 -23.01 8.58 31.74
C LYS A 655 -22.59 7.50 30.73
N ASN A 656 -21.82 7.88 29.72
CA ASN A 656 -21.38 6.95 28.68
C ASN A 656 -20.29 5.99 29.18
N ASP A 657 -19.40 6.44 30.08
CA ASP A 657 -18.45 5.59 30.80
C ASP A 657 -19.20 4.56 31.63
N ASP A 658 -20.20 4.98 32.41
CA ASP A 658 -21.00 4.06 33.23
C ASP A 658 -21.71 3.00 32.37
N LEU A 659 -22.23 3.40 31.20
CA LEU A 659 -22.85 2.48 30.25
C LEU A 659 -21.84 1.46 29.68
N VAL A 660 -20.70 1.92 29.16
CA VAL A 660 -19.67 1.03 28.60
C VAL A 660 -19.13 0.09 29.68
N ASN A 661 -18.78 0.64 30.85
CA ASN A 661 -18.27 -0.12 31.97
C ASN A 661 -19.27 -1.19 32.41
N THR A 662 -20.52 -0.81 32.66
CA THR A 662 -21.57 -1.76 33.09
C THR A 662 -21.78 -2.86 32.06
N THR A 663 -21.86 -2.52 30.77
CA THR A 663 -22.02 -3.51 29.70
C THR A 663 -20.85 -4.47 29.65
N MET A 664 -19.61 -3.97 29.54
CA MET A 664 -18.43 -4.82 29.37
C MET A 664 -18.16 -5.68 30.62
N MET A 665 -18.34 -5.14 31.82
CA MET A 665 -18.22 -5.91 33.06
C MET A 665 -19.31 -6.99 33.17
N SER A 666 -20.54 -6.69 32.73
CA SER A 666 -21.62 -7.69 32.68
C SER A 666 -21.30 -8.81 31.70
N LEU A 667 -20.69 -8.50 30.55
CA LEU A 667 -20.29 -9.51 29.57
C LEU A 667 -19.22 -10.44 30.14
N LEU A 668 -18.21 -9.87 30.80
CA LEU A 668 -17.18 -10.67 31.46
C LEU A 668 -17.77 -11.60 32.54
N ALA A 669 -18.76 -11.14 33.29
CA ALA A 669 -19.40 -11.93 34.34
C ALA A 669 -20.32 -13.02 33.79
N ASN A 670 -21.07 -12.74 32.72
CA ASN A 670 -22.09 -13.64 32.18
C ASN A 670 -21.56 -14.61 31.11
N TYR A 671 -20.46 -14.25 30.43
CA TYR A 671 -19.86 -15.04 29.35
C TYR A 671 -18.35 -15.28 29.56
N PRO A 672 -17.91 -15.82 30.71
CA PRO A 672 -16.49 -15.94 31.04
C PRO A 672 -15.69 -16.83 30.09
N GLU A 673 -16.33 -17.82 29.43
CA GLU A 673 -15.70 -18.70 28.44
C GLU A 673 -15.62 -18.05 27.03
N SER A 674 -16.43 -17.01 26.78
CA SER A 674 -16.43 -16.29 25.49
C SER A 674 -15.61 -14.99 25.54
N VAL A 675 -15.26 -14.50 26.74
CA VAL A 675 -14.37 -13.35 26.95
C VAL A 675 -12.98 -13.84 27.36
N ILE A 676 -12.13 -14.07 26.36
CA ILE A 676 -10.77 -14.60 26.56
C ILE A 676 -9.83 -13.44 26.85
N GLN A 677 -9.38 -13.31 28.11
CA GLN A 677 -8.44 -12.27 28.52
C GLN A 677 -7.00 -12.77 28.51
N VAL A 678 -6.13 -12.06 27.81
CA VAL A 678 -4.70 -12.39 27.68
C VAL A 678 -3.84 -11.14 27.83
N LYS A 679 -2.55 -11.32 28.14
CA LYS A 679 -1.57 -10.24 28.03
C LYS A 679 -0.97 -10.23 26.63
N GLN A 680 -0.55 -9.05 26.17
CA GLN A 680 0.26 -8.95 24.95
C GLN A 680 1.49 -9.88 25.01
N PRO A 681 2.06 -10.29 23.85
CA PRO A 681 3.27 -11.10 23.84
C PRO A 681 4.44 -10.37 24.52
N GLU A 682 5.36 -11.15 25.11
CA GLU A 682 6.53 -10.60 25.83
C GLU A 682 7.53 -9.90 24.90
N SER A 683 7.57 -10.31 23.62
CA SER A 683 8.38 -9.72 22.56
C SER A 683 7.78 -10.05 21.19
N ILE A 684 8.29 -9.41 20.14
CA ILE A 684 7.92 -9.75 18.75
C ILE A 684 8.38 -11.18 18.38
N ASP A 685 9.53 -11.65 18.88
CA ASP A 685 9.99 -13.03 18.65
C ASP A 685 9.05 -14.08 19.27
N ALA A 686 8.33 -13.72 20.34
CA ALA A 686 7.34 -14.60 20.97
C ALA A 686 5.98 -14.59 20.26
N LEU A 687 5.76 -13.69 19.29
CA LEU A 687 4.45 -13.41 18.71
C LEU A 687 3.83 -14.64 18.02
N PHE A 688 4.63 -15.46 17.33
CA PHE A 688 4.13 -16.67 16.66
C PHE A 688 3.55 -17.69 17.65
N ASN A 689 4.36 -18.09 18.64
CA ASN A 689 3.93 -19.06 19.66
C ASN A 689 2.79 -18.52 20.52
N TRP A 690 2.86 -17.24 20.91
CA TRP A 690 1.79 -16.57 21.64
C TRP A 690 0.48 -16.60 20.87
N THR A 691 0.50 -16.27 19.57
CA THR A 691 -0.70 -16.29 18.73
C THR A 691 -1.27 -17.70 18.61
N SER A 692 -0.41 -18.72 18.42
CA SER A 692 -0.82 -20.12 18.38
C SER A 692 -1.58 -20.54 19.64
N ASP A 693 -1.04 -20.20 20.81
CA ASP A 693 -1.63 -20.57 22.09
C ASP A 693 -2.94 -19.83 22.34
N VAL A 694 -3.02 -18.55 21.99
CA VAL A 694 -4.26 -17.75 22.08
C VAL A 694 -5.34 -18.34 21.20
N LEU A 695 -5.06 -18.62 19.91
CA LEU A 695 -6.07 -19.12 18.97
C LEU A 695 -6.62 -20.49 19.40
N LYS A 696 -5.81 -21.39 19.98
CA LYS A 696 -6.28 -22.69 20.52
C LYS A 696 -7.36 -22.52 21.60
N THR A 697 -7.32 -21.45 22.39
CA THR A 697 -8.33 -21.19 23.43
C THR A 697 -9.69 -20.79 22.84
N THR A 698 -9.69 -20.25 21.61
CA THR A 698 -10.92 -19.76 20.97
C THR A 698 -11.80 -20.89 20.43
N GLN A 699 -11.22 -22.05 20.12
CA GLN A 699 -11.88 -23.14 19.37
C GLN A 699 -12.41 -22.69 17.99
N LEU A 700 -11.90 -21.58 17.45
CA LEU A 700 -12.15 -21.18 16.07
C LEU A 700 -11.51 -22.21 15.14
N GLU A 701 -12.23 -22.64 14.12
CA GLU A 701 -11.67 -23.49 13.08
C GLU A 701 -10.78 -22.65 12.15
N ALA A 702 -9.63 -23.19 11.78
CA ALA A 702 -8.72 -22.57 10.81
C ALA A 702 -9.33 -22.62 9.40
N ASP A 703 -8.99 -21.64 8.57
CA ASP A 703 -9.38 -21.65 7.14
C ASP A 703 -8.73 -22.85 6.43
N VAL A 704 -7.54 -23.25 6.90
CA VAL A 704 -6.85 -24.50 6.58
C VAL A 704 -6.09 -25.00 7.82
N ALA A 705 -6.29 -26.25 8.22
CA ALA A 705 -5.56 -26.82 9.34
C ALA A 705 -4.18 -27.32 8.89
N ILE A 706 -3.11 -26.63 9.30
CA ILE A 706 -1.73 -26.93 8.93
C ILE A 706 -1.02 -27.73 10.04
N SER A 707 -0.43 -28.87 9.70
CA SER A 707 0.44 -29.62 10.60
C SER A 707 1.79 -28.88 10.73
N HIS A 708 2.32 -28.73 11.94
CA HIS A 708 3.63 -28.09 12.18
C HIS A 708 3.81 -26.78 11.38
N PRO A 709 2.92 -25.78 11.57
CA PRO A 709 2.98 -24.52 10.84
C PRO A 709 4.35 -23.85 10.98
N SER A 710 4.76 -23.13 9.94
CA SER A 710 6.08 -22.51 9.83
C SER A 710 5.96 -21.01 9.63
N GLU A 711 6.84 -20.24 10.27
CA GLU A 711 6.98 -18.79 10.05
C GLU A 711 7.40 -18.42 8.61
N ASN A 712 7.83 -19.41 7.81
CA ASN A 712 8.21 -19.20 6.42
C ASN A 712 7.04 -19.26 5.44
N VAL A 713 5.88 -19.79 5.85
CA VAL A 713 4.76 -20.03 4.94
C VAL A 713 3.57 -19.18 5.34
N TYR A 714 3.14 -18.34 4.41
CA TYR A 714 1.93 -17.54 4.54
C TYR A 714 0.84 -18.11 3.66
N GLN A 715 -0.41 -17.93 4.06
CA GLN A 715 -1.58 -18.33 3.29
C GLN A 715 -2.70 -17.29 3.32
N ILE A 716 -3.52 -17.29 2.27
CA ILE A 716 -4.82 -16.63 2.23
C ILE A 716 -5.88 -17.57 1.67
N HIS A 717 -7.13 -17.34 2.07
CA HIS A 717 -8.31 -18.04 1.58
C HIS A 717 -9.26 -17.07 0.86
N GLN A 718 -9.65 -17.43 -0.36
CA GLN A 718 -10.69 -16.77 -1.14
C GLN A 718 -11.66 -17.81 -1.70
N TYR A 719 -12.83 -17.38 -2.15
CA TYR A 719 -13.82 -18.27 -2.76
C TYR A 719 -14.58 -17.60 -3.89
N THR A 720 -15.23 -18.44 -4.69
CA THR A 720 -16.35 -18.08 -5.56
C THR A 720 -17.53 -18.99 -5.19
N ASP A 721 -18.69 -18.80 -5.82
CA ASP A 721 -19.84 -19.69 -5.59
C ASP A 721 -19.53 -21.18 -5.85
N GLU A 722 -18.57 -21.47 -6.74
CA GLU A 722 -18.25 -22.84 -7.18
C GLU A 722 -16.90 -23.34 -6.65
N LYS A 723 -15.98 -22.46 -6.26
CA LYS A 723 -14.56 -22.82 -6.05
C LYS A 723 -14.02 -22.26 -4.74
N ASP A 724 -13.28 -23.08 -4.01
CA ASP A 724 -12.50 -22.66 -2.84
C ASP A 724 -11.04 -22.49 -3.27
N ILE A 725 -10.43 -21.34 -2.95
CA ILE A 725 -9.16 -20.88 -3.51
C ILE A 725 -8.21 -20.57 -2.38
N TYR A 726 -7.09 -21.28 -2.34
CA TYR A 726 -6.02 -21.07 -1.36
C TYR A 726 -4.74 -20.68 -2.07
N PHE A 727 -4.07 -19.66 -1.55
CA PHE A 727 -2.74 -19.26 -2.04
C PHE A 727 -1.73 -19.35 -0.91
N PHE A 728 -0.69 -20.16 -1.13
CA PHE A 728 0.45 -20.29 -0.22
C PHE A 728 1.69 -19.68 -0.84
N THR A 729 2.56 -19.10 -0.02
CA THR A 729 3.90 -18.70 -0.44
C THR A 729 4.93 -19.05 0.63
N ASN A 730 6.05 -19.64 0.21
CA ASN A 730 7.22 -19.85 1.06
C ASN A 730 8.18 -18.67 0.88
N VAL A 731 8.22 -17.77 1.85
CA VAL A 731 9.02 -16.53 1.76
C VAL A 731 10.51 -16.74 2.00
N HIS A 732 10.93 -17.94 2.43
CA HIS A 732 12.31 -18.25 2.72
C HIS A 732 13.12 -18.50 1.44
N ARG A 733 14.34 -17.94 1.35
CA ARG A 733 15.18 -17.98 0.13
C ARG A 733 15.96 -19.28 -0.11
N TYR A 734 16.27 -20.02 0.95
CA TYR A 734 17.11 -21.22 0.86
C TYR A 734 16.45 -22.53 1.31
N SER A 735 15.41 -22.46 2.15
CA SER A 735 14.80 -23.60 2.81
C SER A 735 13.48 -24.00 2.15
N THR A 736 13.36 -25.29 1.86
CA THR A 736 12.08 -25.92 1.49
C THR A 736 11.27 -26.16 2.77
N THR A 737 9.96 -25.89 2.73
CA THR A 737 9.04 -26.18 3.83
C THR A 737 8.06 -27.27 3.41
N SER A 738 7.70 -28.19 4.32
CA SER A 738 6.70 -29.22 4.06
C SER A 738 5.79 -29.43 5.25
N PHE A 739 4.50 -29.64 4.99
CA PHE A 739 3.45 -29.80 5.99
C PHE A 739 2.26 -30.56 5.41
N ASP A 740 1.51 -31.25 6.26
CA ASP A 740 0.17 -31.73 5.91
C ASP A 740 -0.85 -30.62 6.15
N ALA A 741 -1.83 -30.51 5.26
CA ALA A 741 -2.89 -29.51 5.29
C ALA A 741 -4.26 -30.19 5.15
N LYS A 742 -5.20 -29.84 6.02
CA LYS A 742 -6.58 -30.28 5.95
C LYS A 742 -7.50 -29.09 5.68
N PHE A 743 -8.23 -29.16 4.58
CA PHE A 743 -9.09 -28.11 4.09
C PHE A 743 -10.56 -28.39 4.49
N PRO A 744 -11.31 -27.40 4.99
CA PRO A 744 -12.73 -27.54 5.33
C PRO A 744 -13.63 -27.56 4.07
N VAL A 745 -13.23 -28.34 3.05
CA VAL A 745 -13.91 -28.45 1.77
C VAL A 745 -14.41 -29.89 1.60
N ASP A 746 -15.69 -30.04 1.25
CA ASP A 746 -16.34 -31.33 1.04
C ASP A 746 -16.74 -31.54 -0.43
N GLY A 747 -16.51 -32.75 -0.95
CA GLY A 747 -17.00 -33.15 -2.27
C GLY A 747 -16.27 -32.56 -3.48
N LYS A 748 -15.24 -31.73 -3.28
CA LYS A 748 -14.42 -31.14 -4.34
C LYS A 748 -13.03 -31.78 -4.45
N TYR A 749 -12.35 -31.48 -5.55
CA TYR A 749 -11.05 -32.03 -5.90
C TYR A 749 -10.00 -30.92 -6.10
N PRO A 750 -8.77 -31.10 -5.60
CA PRO A 750 -7.74 -30.07 -5.63
C PRO A 750 -7.02 -30.02 -6.97
N TYR A 751 -6.83 -28.81 -7.48
CA TYR A 751 -6.03 -28.51 -8.67
C TYR A 751 -5.00 -27.43 -8.37
N ILE A 752 -3.80 -27.57 -8.94
CA ILE A 752 -2.85 -26.48 -9.08
C ILE A 752 -3.24 -25.69 -10.31
N TRP A 753 -3.47 -24.40 -10.12
CA TRP A 753 -3.50 -23.45 -11.22
C TRP A 753 -2.13 -22.79 -11.28
N ASN A 754 -1.24 -23.28 -12.14
CA ASN A 754 0.14 -22.81 -12.15
C ASN A 754 0.22 -21.40 -12.74
N PRO A 755 0.55 -20.35 -11.95
CA PRO A 755 0.53 -18.98 -12.43
C PRO A 755 1.67 -18.66 -13.41
N GLU A 756 2.76 -19.43 -13.43
CA GLU A 756 3.83 -19.27 -14.43
C GLU A 756 3.41 -19.77 -15.81
N THR A 757 2.70 -20.91 -15.87
CA THR A 757 2.39 -21.58 -17.15
C THR A 757 0.94 -21.39 -17.62
N GLY A 758 0.01 -21.12 -16.72
CA GLY A 758 -1.44 -21.08 -16.98
C GLY A 758 -2.08 -22.46 -17.03
N VAL A 759 -1.33 -23.53 -16.77
CA VAL A 759 -1.82 -24.91 -16.84
C VAL A 759 -2.50 -25.30 -15.53
N LYS A 760 -3.65 -25.98 -15.64
CA LYS A 760 -4.36 -26.64 -14.55
C LYS A 760 -3.86 -28.07 -14.43
N ILE A 761 -3.38 -28.45 -13.24
CA ILE A 761 -2.81 -29.77 -12.98
C ILE A 761 -3.51 -30.36 -11.75
N PRO A 762 -4.03 -31.59 -11.81
CA PRO A 762 -4.55 -32.27 -10.63
C PRO A 762 -3.50 -32.31 -9.50
N TYR A 763 -3.88 -31.94 -8.28
CA TYR A 763 -2.99 -32.08 -7.12
C TYR A 763 -3.06 -33.52 -6.58
N CYS A 764 -1.94 -34.06 -6.11
CA CYS A 764 -1.90 -35.41 -5.56
C CYS A 764 -2.49 -35.47 -4.15
N PHE A 765 -3.46 -36.37 -3.96
CA PHE A 765 -4.07 -36.64 -2.66
C PHE A 765 -4.19 -38.15 -2.44
N ALA A 766 -4.27 -38.55 -1.17
CA ALA A 766 -4.41 -39.96 -0.79
C ALA A 766 -5.86 -40.45 -0.97
N SER A 767 -6.54 -40.84 0.10
CA SER A 767 -7.96 -41.24 0.04
C SER A 767 -8.92 -40.04 0.05
N ASN A 768 -8.56 -38.98 0.77
CA ASN A 768 -9.39 -37.80 0.99
C ASN A 768 -8.85 -36.64 0.16
N SER A 769 -9.68 -36.03 -0.69
CA SER A 769 -9.27 -34.94 -1.58
C SER A 769 -8.99 -33.62 -0.88
N ASN A 770 -9.38 -33.49 0.39
CA ASN A 770 -9.16 -32.31 1.23
C ASN A 770 -8.05 -32.50 2.28
N GLU A 771 -7.29 -33.60 2.23
CA GLU A 771 -6.13 -33.85 3.10
C GLU A 771 -4.89 -34.01 2.22
N LEU A 772 -4.03 -32.98 2.20
CA LEU A 772 -2.92 -32.85 1.25
C LEU A 772 -1.60 -32.75 1.99
N SER A 773 -0.56 -33.42 1.48
CA SER A 773 0.83 -33.13 1.86
C SER A 773 1.37 -32.06 0.90
N VAL A 774 1.81 -30.93 1.44
CA VAL A 774 2.28 -29.77 0.70
C VAL A 774 3.78 -29.59 0.92
N THR A 775 4.52 -29.39 -0.17
CA THR A 775 5.93 -29.04 -0.16
C THR A 775 6.14 -27.79 -1.00
N LEU A 776 6.73 -26.76 -0.41
CA LEU A 776 7.07 -25.51 -1.09
C LEU A 776 8.58 -25.31 -1.05
N ASN A 777 9.21 -25.29 -2.22
CA ASN A 777 10.60 -24.92 -2.41
C ASN A 777 10.84 -23.45 -2.04
N PRO A 778 12.09 -23.02 -1.93
CA PRO A 778 12.36 -21.62 -1.60
C PRO A 778 11.73 -20.67 -2.62
N LEU A 779 11.00 -19.66 -2.13
CA LEU A 779 10.26 -18.68 -2.93
C LEU A 779 9.17 -19.26 -3.85
N GLU A 780 8.78 -20.52 -3.63
CA GLU A 780 7.68 -21.14 -4.35
C GLU A 780 6.32 -20.66 -3.82
N SER A 781 5.38 -20.51 -4.73
CA SER A 781 3.99 -20.17 -4.42
C SER A 781 3.07 -21.20 -5.04
N LEU A 782 1.98 -21.52 -4.33
CA LEU A 782 1.02 -22.53 -4.72
C LEU A 782 -0.38 -21.91 -4.72
N LEU A 783 -0.98 -21.78 -5.91
CA LEU A 783 -2.40 -21.49 -6.07
C LEU A 783 -3.16 -22.81 -6.20
N LEU A 784 -3.86 -23.16 -5.13
CA LEU A 784 -4.64 -24.38 -5.00
C LEU A 784 -6.13 -24.05 -5.11
N VAL A 785 -6.82 -24.67 -6.07
CA VAL A 785 -8.24 -24.44 -6.35
C VAL A 785 -8.99 -25.76 -6.22
N PHE A 786 -10.03 -25.77 -5.38
CA PHE A 786 -10.93 -26.92 -5.24
C PHE A 786 -12.12 -26.78 -6.19
N GLU A 787 -12.31 -27.79 -7.05
CA GLU A 787 -13.34 -27.81 -8.08
C GLU A 787 -14.21 -29.08 -7.98
N ASP A 788 -15.45 -29.03 -8.45
CA ASP A 788 -16.36 -30.19 -8.44
C ASP A 788 -15.91 -31.32 -9.39
N GLU A 789 -15.17 -30.99 -10.45
CA GLU A 789 -14.77 -31.95 -11.47
C GLU A 789 -13.63 -32.85 -10.96
N LYS A 790 -13.89 -34.15 -10.87
CA LYS A 790 -12.88 -35.14 -10.51
C LYS A 790 -11.80 -35.27 -11.58
N PRO A 791 -10.50 -35.23 -11.22
CA PRO A 791 -9.42 -35.50 -12.15
C PRO A 791 -9.60 -36.84 -12.88
N LEU A 792 -9.55 -36.80 -14.22
CA LEU A 792 -9.57 -38.01 -15.06
C LEU A 792 -8.25 -38.78 -14.96
N GLU A 793 -7.15 -38.06 -14.80
CA GLU A 793 -5.82 -38.61 -14.58
C GLU A 793 -5.48 -38.57 -13.09
N LYS A 794 -4.85 -39.65 -12.59
CA LYS A 794 -4.32 -39.64 -11.22
C LYS A 794 -3.09 -38.74 -11.20
N ALA A 795 -3.12 -37.71 -10.36
CA ALA A 795 -1.92 -36.99 -9.98
C ALA A 795 -0.88 -37.99 -9.42
N ILE A 796 0.35 -37.88 -9.88
CA ILE A 796 1.46 -38.71 -9.42
C ILE A 796 2.18 -37.92 -8.33
N GLU A 797 2.31 -38.51 -7.15
CA GLU A 797 3.13 -37.95 -6.08
C GLU A 797 4.60 -37.95 -6.54
N VAL A 798 5.16 -36.78 -6.81
CA VAL A 798 6.57 -36.63 -7.15
C VAL A 798 7.34 -36.33 -5.87
N VAL A 799 7.72 -37.39 -5.14
CA VAL A 799 8.64 -37.25 -4.00
C VAL A 799 10.07 -37.26 -4.53
N THR A 800 10.57 -36.08 -4.87
CA THR A 800 11.92 -35.91 -5.40
C THR A 800 12.97 -36.20 -4.31
N LYS A 801 13.57 -37.40 -4.35
CA LYS A 801 14.73 -37.74 -3.51
C LYS A 801 15.98 -37.80 -4.36
N ILE A 802 17.04 -37.13 -3.89
CA ILE A 802 18.37 -37.24 -4.49
C ILE A 802 18.92 -38.64 -4.16
N LYS A 803 19.07 -39.49 -5.18
CA LYS A 803 19.72 -40.80 -5.09
C LYS A 803 21.23 -40.71 -5.19
N GLU A 804 21.69 -39.89 -6.13
CA GLU A 804 23.09 -39.71 -6.46
C GLU A 804 23.32 -38.24 -6.79
N SER A 805 24.47 -37.72 -6.37
CA SER A 805 24.90 -36.37 -6.70
C SER A 805 26.38 -36.37 -7.07
N LYS A 806 26.75 -35.58 -8.08
CA LYS A 806 28.12 -35.43 -8.55
C LYS A 806 28.40 -33.97 -8.87
N VAL A 807 29.30 -33.35 -8.11
CA VAL A 807 29.77 -31.98 -8.40
C VAL A 807 30.54 -31.98 -9.72
N LEU A 808 30.23 -31.01 -10.58
CA LEU A 808 30.94 -30.77 -11.83
C LEU A 808 32.17 -29.91 -11.58
N ASP A 809 33.33 -30.56 -11.48
CA ASP A 809 34.64 -29.91 -11.45
C ASP A 809 35.24 -29.87 -12.86
N VAL A 810 34.83 -28.87 -13.63
CA VAL A 810 35.21 -28.68 -15.05
C VAL A 810 35.65 -27.25 -15.30
N HIS A 811 36.44 -27.07 -16.36
CA HIS A 811 36.86 -25.75 -16.81
C HIS A 811 35.73 -25.09 -17.60
N TRP A 812 35.53 -23.80 -17.37
CA TRP A 812 34.50 -23.00 -18.03
C TRP A 812 35.12 -21.98 -18.96
N LYS A 813 34.68 -21.98 -20.22
CA LYS A 813 34.88 -20.86 -21.12
C LYS A 813 33.72 -19.90 -20.93
N VAL A 814 34.00 -18.70 -20.47
CA VAL A 814 32.98 -17.71 -20.12
C VAL A 814 33.04 -16.53 -21.06
N ILE A 815 31.91 -16.17 -21.66
CA ILE A 815 31.80 -15.06 -22.61
C ILE A 815 30.81 -14.05 -22.05
N GLY A 816 31.27 -12.83 -21.76
CA GLY A 816 30.43 -11.76 -21.23
C GLY A 816 30.16 -10.68 -22.28
N LYS A 817 28.90 -10.43 -22.62
CA LYS A 817 28.46 -9.25 -23.36
C LYS A 817 27.93 -8.20 -22.39
N ARG A 818 28.69 -7.14 -22.16
CA ARG A 818 28.35 -6.08 -21.20
C ARG A 818 27.38 -5.06 -21.81
N LYS A 819 26.72 -4.26 -20.97
CA LYS A 819 25.75 -3.21 -21.35
C LYS A 819 26.27 -2.18 -22.37
N ASP A 820 27.59 -1.96 -22.44
CA ASP A 820 28.24 -1.12 -23.46
C ASP A 820 28.60 -1.88 -24.75
N GLU A 821 27.98 -3.04 -24.98
CA GLU A 821 28.19 -3.94 -26.11
C GLU A 821 29.61 -4.55 -26.21
N LYS A 822 30.49 -4.27 -25.25
CA LYS A 822 31.82 -4.89 -25.19
C LYS A 822 31.72 -6.36 -24.83
N VAL A 823 32.45 -7.18 -25.57
CA VAL A 823 32.54 -8.62 -25.36
C VAL A 823 33.87 -8.97 -24.71
N PHE A 824 33.79 -9.76 -23.64
CA PHE A 824 34.94 -10.30 -22.92
C PHE A 824 34.92 -11.82 -22.98
N THR A 825 36.08 -12.44 -22.94
CA THR A 825 36.22 -13.90 -22.84
C THR A 825 37.19 -14.21 -21.72
N TRP A 826 36.77 -15.10 -20.82
CA TRP A 826 37.54 -15.53 -19.67
C TRP A 826 37.61 -17.06 -19.66
N ASP A 827 38.79 -17.58 -19.32
CA ASP A 827 38.95 -18.98 -18.95
C ASP A 827 38.85 -19.08 -17.42
N VAL A 828 37.79 -19.71 -16.93
CA VAL A 828 37.40 -19.76 -15.52
C VAL A 828 37.57 -21.21 -15.03
N PRO A 829 38.68 -21.53 -14.34
CA PRO A 829 38.91 -22.90 -13.86
C PRO A 829 38.01 -23.27 -12.68
N THR A 830 37.51 -22.27 -11.96
CA THR A 830 36.57 -22.44 -10.84
C THR A 830 35.58 -21.28 -10.87
N LEU A 831 34.30 -21.61 -10.78
CA LEU A 831 33.22 -20.64 -10.69
C LEU A 831 33.39 -19.76 -9.45
N ILE A 832 33.16 -18.46 -9.63
CA ILE A 832 33.33 -17.45 -8.58
C ILE A 832 32.27 -16.37 -8.74
N ASP A 833 31.92 -15.70 -7.65
CA ASP A 833 31.27 -14.40 -7.71
C ASP A 833 32.23 -13.35 -8.31
N PHE A 834 31.85 -12.83 -9.48
CA PHE A 834 32.63 -11.85 -10.25
C PHE A 834 32.83 -10.54 -9.49
N SER A 835 31.95 -10.21 -8.54
CA SER A 835 32.07 -9.03 -7.67
C SER A 835 33.33 -9.09 -6.79
N LYS A 836 33.80 -10.31 -6.46
CA LYS A 836 35.00 -10.57 -5.66
C LYS A 836 36.27 -10.63 -6.52
N SER A 837 36.15 -10.58 -7.84
CA SER A 837 37.29 -10.68 -8.77
C SER A 837 38.19 -9.45 -8.73
N LYS A 838 39.50 -9.65 -8.93
CA LYS A 838 40.47 -8.57 -9.15
C LYS A 838 40.47 -8.05 -10.60
N ASP A 839 39.88 -8.82 -11.53
CA ASP A 839 39.72 -8.39 -12.91
C ASP A 839 38.58 -7.36 -13.00
N ILE A 840 38.94 -6.14 -13.40
CA ILE A 840 37.98 -5.04 -13.54
C ILE A 840 36.90 -5.34 -14.58
N THR A 841 37.19 -6.16 -15.58
CA THR A 841 36.21 -6.54 -16.62
C THR A 841 35.12 -7.45 -16.06
N GLN A 842 35.39 -8.18 -14.96
CA GLN A 842 34.45 -9.03 -14.26
C GLN A 842 33.70 -8.27 -13.16
N ASN A 843 34.42 -7.56 -12.28
CA ASN A 843 33.80 -6.94 -11.10
C ASN A 843 32.98 -5.67 -11.40
N THR A 844 33.12 -5.10 -12.61
CA THR A 844 32.27 -4.01 -13.12
C THR A 844 31.21 -4.49 -14.12
N PHE A 845 31.03 -5.81 -14.24
CA PHE A 845 30.17 -6.35 -15.26
C PHE A 845 28.68 -6.08 -14.97
N GLY A 846 27.93 -5.85 -16.05
CA GLY A 846 26.49 -5.74 -16.07
C GLY A 846 26.02 -6.03 -17.49
N GLY A 847 25.32 -7.14 -17.71
CA GLY A 847 25.03 -7.65 -19.06
C GLY A 847 24.58 -9.11 -19.06
N GLU A 848 24.96 -9.83 -20.12
CA GLU A 848 24.74 -11.27 -20.27
C GLU A 848 26.09 -12.00 -20.20
N ILE A 849 26.16 -13.07 -19.40
CA ILE A 849 27.32 -13.95 -19.26
C ILE A 849 26.93 -15.34 -19.74
N VAL A 850 27.71 -15.92 -20.63
CA VAL A 850 27.49 -17.28 -21.15
C VAL A 850 28.62 -18.18 -20.66
N TYR A 851 28.28 -19.18 -19.86
CA TYR A 851 29.21 -20.20 -19.36
C TYR A 851 29.14 -21.44 -20.25
N LYS A 852 30.26 -21.85 -20.84
CA LYS A 852 30.33 -23.02 -21.71
C LYS A 852 31.30 -24.06 -21.18
N THR A 853 30.90 -25.32 -21.21
CA THR A 853 31.78 -26.46 -20.93
C THR A 853 31.28 -27.71 -21.66
N THR A 854 32.07 -28.78 -21.58
CA THR A 854 31.69 -30.12 -22.06
C THR A 854 31.81 -31.08 -20.90
N ILE A 855 30.76 -31.88 -20.66
CA ILE A 855 30.73 -32.89 -19.61
C ILE A 855 30.71 -34.28 -20.23
N ASN A 856 31.46 -35.20 -19.63
CA ASN A 856 31.52 -36.61 -20.05
C ASN A 856 30.93 -37.50 -18.95
N ASN A 857 30.35 -38.64 -19.34
CA ASN A 857 29.74 -39.61 -18.42
C ASN A 857 28.59 -38.98 -17.58
N ALA A 858 27.68 -38.25 -18.23
CA ALA A 858 26.46 -37.75 -17.62
C ALA A 858 25.29 -38.77 -17.68
N GLU A 859 25.51 -39.96 -18.27
CA GLU A 859 24.51 -41.03 -18.34
C GLU A 859 23.98 -41.39 -16.94
N GLY A 860 22.66 -41.43 -16.80
CA GLY A 860 21.97 -41.81 -15.56
C GLY A 860 21.64 -40.65 -14.62
N PHE A 861 22.19 -39.45 -14.83
CA PHE A 861 21.74 -38.25 -14.14
C PHE A 861 20.49 -37.68 -14.80
N THR A 862 19.58 -37.14 -14.00
CA THR A 862 18.29 -36.63 -14.48
C THR A 862 18.17 -35.12 -14.39
N HIS A 863 18.97 -34.48 -13.53
CA HIS A 863 18.89 -33.04 -13.28
C HIS A 863 20.28 -32.38 -13.19
N LEU A 864 20.31 -31.08 -13.51
CA LEU A 864 21.45 -30.19 -13.26
C LEU A 864 21.02 -29.11 -12.26
N ASP A 865 21.69 -29.05 -11.12
CA ASP A 865 21.57 -27.97 -10.14
C ASP A 865 22.72 -27.00 -10.32
N LEU A 866 22.43 -25.73 -10.61
CA LEU A 866 23.46 -24.72 -10.82
C LEU A 866 24.06 -24.18 -9.50
N GLY A 867 23.51 -24.56 -8.34
CA GLY A 867 23.93 -24.05 -7.04
C GLY A 867 23.62 -22.56 -6.88
N ASP A 868 24.53 -21.81 -6.27
CA ASP A 868 24.36 -20.37 -6.10
C ASP A 868 24.60 -19.61 -7.42
N VAL A 869 23.54 -19.01 -7.93
CA VAL A 869 23.54 -18.18 -9.14
C VAL A 869 23.46 -16.68 -8.83
N ASN A 870 23.63 -16.27 -7.56
CA ASN A 870 23.57 -14.88 -7.15
C ASN A 870 22.31 -14.15 -7.66
N GLU A 871 21.16 -14.81 -7.61
CA GLU A 871 19.83 -14.26 -7.93
C GLU A 871 19.65 -13.76 -9.39
N GLY A 872 20.57 -14.11 -10.29
CA GLY A 872 20.42 -13.77 -11.71
C GLY A 872 19.53 -14.76 -12.45
N VAL A 873 18.94 -14.30 -13.56
CA VAL A 873 18.13 -15.17 -14.41
C VAL A 873 19.05 -16.11 -15.17
N THR A 874 18.78 -17.41 -15.12
CA THR A 874 19.52 -18.44 -15.85
C THR A 874 18.67 -19.08 -16.94
N GLU A 875 19.30 -19.42 -18.07
CA GLU A 875 18.75 -20.30 -19.11
C GLU A 875 19.78 -21.40 -19.39
N LEU A 876 19.33 -22.65 -19.44
CA LEU A 876 20.19 -23.80 -19.68
C LEU A 876 19.97 -24.34 -21.09
N PHE A 877 21.07 -24.58 -21.78
CA PHE A 877 21.12 -25.29 -23.05
C PHE A 877 22.01 -26.53 -22.91
N VAL A 878 21.55 -27.65 -23.44
CA VAL A 878 22.28 -28.92 -23.49
C VAL A 878 22.31 -29.37 -24.95
N ASN A 879 23.50 -29.58 -25.50
CA ASN A 879 23.69 -29.96 -26.91
C ASN A 879 23.00 -29.02 -27.91
N GLY A 880 22.90 -27.73 -27.56
CA GLY A 880 22.23 -26.70 -28.36
C GLY A 880 20.71 -26.61 -28.18
N GLU A 881 20.09 -27.52 -27.44
CA GLU A 881 18.65 -27.49 -27.15
C GLU A 881 18.36 -26.72 -25.86
N ASN A 882 17.30 -25.90 -25.86
CA ASN A 882 16.88 -25.12 -24.69
C ASN A 882 16.14 -26.00 -23.69
N VAL A 883 16.74 -26.20 -22.51
CA VAL A 883 16.16 -27.00 -21.43
C VAL A 883 15.14 -26.19 -20.62
N GLY A 884 15.38 -24.90 -20.44
CA GLY A 884 14.46 -24.01 -19.73
C GLY A 884 15.13 -22.78 -19.12
N LYS A 885 14.33 -22.06 -18.33
CA LYS A 885 14.69 -20.80 -17.66
C LYS A 885 14.35 -20.85 -16.17
N ARG A 886 15.20 -20.24 -15.35
CA ARG A 886 14.94 -19.98 -13.93
C ARG A 886 15.18 -18.50 -13.63
N TRP A 887 14.13 -17.84 -13.14
CA TRP A 887 14.13 -16.39 -12.86
C TRP A 887 13.92 -16.07 -11.37
N TYR A 888 13.69 -17.10 -10.56
CA TYR A 888 13.69 -17.09 -9.10
C TYR A 888 13.94 -18.50 -8.56
N GLY A 889 14.22 -18.60 -7.26
CA GLY A 889 14.34 -19.84 -6.52
C GLY A 889 15.56 -20.67 -6.94
N LYS A 890 15.48 -21.98 -6.70
CA LYS A 890 16.58 -22.90 -7.05
C LYS A 890 16.71 -23.07 -8.56
N ALA A 891 17.92 -22.90 -9.07
CA ALA A 891 18.25 -23.09 -10.48
C ALA A 891 18.48 -24.57 -10.83
N VAL A 892 17.42 -25.38 -10.71
CA VAL A 892 17.43 -26.82 -11.01
C VAL A 892 16.67 -27.11 -12.30
N TYR A 893 17.31 -27.86 -13.19
CA TYR A 893 16.81 -28.20 -14.54
C TYR A 893 16.74 -29.71 -14.72
N SER A 894 15.66 -30.19 -15.33
CA SER A 894 15.57 -31.58 -15.77
C SER A 894 16.30 -31.73 -17.11
N ILE A 895 17.35 -32.56 -17.17
CA ILE A 895 18.23 -32.69 -18.32
C ILE A 895 18.18 -34.09 -18.96
N ALA A 896 17.44 -35.03 -18.36
CA ALA A 896 17.46 -36.45 -18.75
C ALA A 896 17.19 -36.65 -20.26
N ASP A 897 16.22 -35.90 -20.80
CA ASP A 897 15.79 -36.01 -22.20
C ASP A 897 16.73 -35.31 -23.20
N TYR A 898 17.70 -34.54 -22.71
CA TYR A 898 18.63 -33.74 -23.52
C TYR A 898 20.05 -34.31 -23.55
N LEU A 899 20.33 -35.29 -22.68
CA LEU A 899 21.65 -35.92 -22.59
C LEU A 899 21.85 -36.99 -23.66
N GLU A 900 23.00 -36.94 -24.32
CA GLU A 900 23.50 -37.96 -25.23
C GLU A 900 24.56 -38.84 -24.59
N LYS A 901 24.80 -40.01 -25.19
CA LYS A 901 25.89 -40.90 -24.80
C LYS A 901 27.24 -40.28 -25.14
N GLY A 902 28.07 -40.07 -24.12
CA GLY A 902 29.43 -39.55 -24.27
C GLY A 902 29.54 -38.09 -23.81
N ASP A 903 30.12 -37.27 -24.69
CA ASP A 903 30.38 -35.85 -24.44
C ASP A 903 29.09 -35.05 -24.66
N ASN A 904 28.77 -34.16 -23.73
CA ASN A 904 27.60 -33.28 -23.79
C ASN A 904 28.03 -31.82 -23.63
N GLU A 905 27.59 -30.97 -24.54
CA GLU A 905 27.85 -29.53 -24.46
C GLU A 905 26.85 -28.87 -23.51
N ILE A 906 27.36 -28.10 -22.54
CA ILE A 906 26.57 -27.37 -21.57
C ILE A 906 26.81 -25.88 -21.78
N GLU A 907 25.73 -25.13 -21.99
CA GLU A 907 25.74 -23.68 -22.14
C GLU A 907 24.72 -23.05 -21.19
N ILE A 908 25.20 -22.20 -20.28
CA ILE A 908 24.35 -21.50 -19.31
C ILE A 908 24.40 -20.01 -19.62
N HIS A 909 23.26 -19.45 -20.00
CA HIS A 909 23.10 -18.01 -20.15
C HIS A 909 22.67 -17.42 -18.82
N TYR A 910 23.41 -16.44 -18.34
CA TYR A 910 23.21 -15.76 -17.07
C TYR A 910 23.01 -14.27 -17.30
N THR A 911 21.86 -13.75 -16.89
CA THR A 911 21.54 -12.33 -17.00
C THR A 911 21.76 -11.65 -15.67
N THR A 912 22.68 -10.69 -15.63
CA THR A 912 23.05 -9.98 -14.39
C THR A 912 22.06 -8.86 -14.08
N VAL A 913 22.20 -8.21 -12.92
CA VAL A 913 21.69 -6.84 -12.70
C VAL A 913 22.70 -5.79 -13.20
N LEU A 914 22.34 -4.50 -13.17
CA LEU A 914 23.18 -3.40 -13.66
C LEU A 914 24.01 -2.69 -12.58
N ALA A 915 23.86 -3.06 -11.31
CA ALA A 915 24.45 -2.34 -10.18
C ALA A 915 25.95 -2.07 -10.30
N ASN A 916 26.75 -3.09 -10.65
CA ASN A 916 28.20 -2.98 -10.73
C ASN A 916 28.64 -2.16 -11.95
N TYR A 917 27.98 -2.34 -13.09
CA TYR A 917 28.22 -1.53 -14.28
C TYR A 917 27.89 -0.05 -14.04
N ALA A 918 26.70 0.26 -13.52
CA ALA A 918 26.32 1.63 -13.20
C ALA A 918 27.29 2.28 -12.20
N LYS A 919 27.72 1.54 -11.16
CA LYS A 919 28.70 2.03 -10.17
C LYS A 919 30.07 2.33 -10.79
N SER A 920 30.42 1.67 -11.89
CA SER A 920 31.68 1.90 -12.59
C SER A 920 31.71 3.22 -13.38
N LEU A 921 30.54 3.77 -13.74
CA LEU A 921 30.40 4.99 -14.53
C LEU A 921 30.53 6.26 -13.66
N LYS A 922 31.72 6.47 -13.10
CA LYS A 922 31.98 7.58 -12.16
C LYS A 922 31.80 8.98 -12.76
N ASP A 923 32.01 9.10 -14.08
CA ASP A 923 31.90 10.36 -14.80
C ASP A 923 30.47 10.64 -15.31
N ASN A 924 29.59 9.64 -15.26
CA ASN A 924 28.18 9.80 -15.59
C ASN A 924 27.43 10.31 -14.35
N LYS A 925 26.98 11.57 -14.39
CA LYS A 925 26.35 12.24 -13.25
C LYS A 925 25.12 11.48 -12.73
N MET A 926 24.23 11.01 -13.60
CA MET A 926 23.01 10.32 -13.18
C MET A 926 23.32 8.97 -12.54
N ALA A 927 24.17 8.15 -13.17
CA ALA A 927 24.59 6.86 -12.61
C ALA A 927 25.27 7.08 -11.25
N TYR A 928 26.22 8.02 -11.18
CA TYR A 928 26.93 8.34 -9.95
C TYR A 928 25.99 8.79 -8.82
N GLU A 929 25.02 9.67 -9.09
CA GLU A 929 24.08 10.14 -8.06
C GLU A 929 23.31 8.99 -7.40
N TRP A 930 22.91 7.98 -8.17
CA TRP A 930 22.19 6.81 -7.66
C TRP A 930 23.10 5.70 -7.09
N THR A 931 24.37 5.63 -7.52
CA THR A 931 25.31 4.60 -7.04
C THR A 931 26.30 5.08 -6.01
N LYS A 932 26.42 6.39 -5.73
CA LYS A 932 27.42 6.95 -4.78
C LYS A 932 27.32 6.41 -3.37
N ARG A 933 26.15 5.90 -2.98
CA ARG A 933 25.89 5.27 -1.66
C ARG A 933 26.08 3.75 -1.66
N TYR A 934 26.43 3.13 -2.80
CA TYR A 934 26.69 1.70 -2.86
C TYR A 934 28.02 1.43 -2.17
N LYS A 935 27.96 0.84 -0.97
CA LYS A 935 29.17 0.46 -0.22
C LYS A 935 29.91 -0.63 -0.98
N ASP A 936 29.24 -1.75 -1.21
CA ASP A 936 29.83 -2.94 -1.82
C ASP A 936 29.40 -3.12 -3.28
N LEU A 937 30.07 -4.02 -3.99
CA LEU A 937 29.60 -4.54 -5.27
C LEU A 937 28.50 -5.57 -5.00
N VAL A 938 27.58 -5.73 -5.95
CA VAL A 938 26.54 -6.75 -5.88
C VAL A 938 27.12 -8.08 -6.37
N PRO A 939 26.92 -9.20 -5.67
CA PRO A 939 27.32 -10.51 -6.17
C PRO A 939 26.79 -10.78 -7.59
N THR A 940 27.59 -11.37 -8.46
CA THR A 940 27.28 -11.50 -9.89
C THR A 940 27.93 -12.74 -10.47
N GLY A 941 27.19 -13.47 -11.29
CA GLY A 941 27.65 -14.69 -11.94
C GLY A 941 27.32 -15.93 -11.11
N ILE A 942 27.72 -17.10 -11.62
CA ILE A 942 27.50 -18.38 -10.97
C ILE A 942 28.66 -18.67 -10.02
N GLU A 943 28.37 -18.88 -8.73
CA GLU A 943 29.33 -19.32 -7.70
C GLU A 943 29.27 -20.84 -7.49
N GLY A 944 28.12 -21.47 -7.77
CA GLY A 944 27.96 -22.92 -7.73
C GLY A 944 27.80 -23.46 -6.30
N PRO A 945 28.22 -24.71 -6.02
CA PRO A 945 28.75 -25.69 -6.98
C PRO A 945 27.67 -26.17 -7.94
N ILE A 946 28.02 -26.38 -9.21
CA ILE A 946 27.13 -27.03 -10.17
C ILE A 946 27.17 -28.54 -9.94
N THR A 947 26.01 -29.18 -9.82
CA THR A 947 25.88 -30.58 -9.43
C THR A 947 24.95 -31.33 -10.38
N LEU A 948 25.39 -32.46 -10.91
CA LEU A 948 24.53 -33.44 -11.55
C LEU A 948 23.79 -34.25 -10.49
N LEU A 949 22.49 -34.41 -10.65
CA LEU A 949 21.61 -35.07 -9.68
C LEU A 949 20.81 -36.18 -10.35
N THR A 950 20.73 -37.32 -9.68
CA THR A 950 19.77 -38.38 -10.01
C THR A 950 18.63 -38.28 -9.02
N MET A 951 17.50 -37.78 -9.48
CA MET A 951 16.29 -37.65 -8.69
C MET A 951 15.31 -38.79 -9.01
N ASN A 952 14.64 -39.26 -7.98
CA ASN A 952 13.54 -40.24 -8.06
C ASN A 952 12.20 -39.64 -8.39
#